data_AF-A0A818HIB1-F1
#
_entry.id   AF-A0A818HIB1-F1
#
_cell.length_a   1.000
_cell.length_b   1.000
_cell.length_c   1.000
_cell.angle_alpha   90.00
_cell.angle_beta   90.00
_cell.angle_gamma   90.00
#
_symmetry.space_group_name_H-M   'P 1'
#
loop_
_entity.id
_entity.type
_entity.pdbx_description
1 polymer ?
#
loop_
_entity_poly.entity_id
_entity_poly.type
_entity_poly.pdbx_seq_one_letter_code
_entity_poly.pdbx_strand_id
1 'polypeptide(L)'
;MSGSESNPKASLPLNTPMNNNNTTITPSDTIQQRRRMVRNYSLLYLDECMDEANQEYESLLTQLQTNTDNVDIFKQRDECVDFLTDAEENIKSFLVLENTIAQYIMPLVNDIPQLHSVYIFGNNKPQHEEWTAKWQKIKSVHTNIDDLCEVLQTGIKQFNQDSIAMSFITVNEMASTGNLNQLEPTFMYTQIFKDILLDMKHDEQAIKQFIDYCRKNNSMSPITTDRFVETYQTQSAIWCYTSFNIYSMLNYALRTLDADAIITMVFFMCRLHQQIQQLHQQQFNTDNGEPFIVYRGQGLMKSDFEKLQKLKGGLMSFNNFLSTSTDKAVSLEFAQCASAIPDAVGILFIMSIDPCIKSTPFASIKEESYFKEEDEILFSMHTVFRVSAIKQMDNKNQLYQVELELTSDDDHQLRLLTDRIREEASGSTGWERLGTLLLKISQFNKAEELYNVLLEQTSDESEKAYYYHHLGYVKNDQGDYEKAIWYYEQAVEIRQKTLPSNHPDLATSYNNIGSVYNRIGEYLKALSYYEKALEIRETFLPSSHPDLASSYNNIGSVYNRMGEYSKALSFYDKALEIYQKTLLSNHPHLAISYNNISNVYDNMGEYSKALSFYEKALEIREKFLPSYHPDLASLYNNIGSVYNRMGEYSNALSFYEKTLEILEKALPSNHPYLAISYNNIGLVYNNMGEYSKALSYYEKDVEICQKTFRSNRPSLAISYNNIGLVYNKMGEYSKALSYYEKALEILEKTLPSSHPHLAKAYNNIGWMYRDMKDYSKALSYLERAMDVFQRVLPPTHSSIKTVKNSIEVVKEEMTNNS
;
A
#
# COMPACT_ATOMS: atom_id res chain seq x y z
N MET A 1 1.33 30.91 -75.20
CA MET A 1 2.50 31.19 -74.34
C MET A 1 3.04 29.82 -73.91
N SER A 2 3.85 29.18 -74.76
CA SER A 2 5.34 29.21 -74.75
C SER A 2 5.87 28.74 -73.39
N GLY A 3 6.61 27.65 -73.23
CA GLY A 3 7.23 26.66 -74.13
C GLY A 3 7.93 25.63 -73.23
N SER A 4 7.89 24.35 -73.61
CA SER A 4 9.07 23.56 -74.05
C SER A 4 9.92 22.99 -72.89
N GLU A 5 9.75 21.70 -72.57
CA GLU A 5 10.55 20.54 -73.09
C GLU A 5 11.86 20.36 -72.31
N SER A 6 12.20 19.20 -71.75
CA SER A 6 12.53 17.99 -72.52
C SER A 6 12.83 16.81 -71.58
N ASN A 7 12.40 15.63 -72.02
CA ASN A 7 12.84 14.30 -71.56
C ASN A 7 14.07 13.90 -72.42
N PRO A 8 15.00 13.02 -72.01
CA PRO A 8 14.78 11.59 -72.29
C PRO A 8 15.50 10.55 -71.40
N LYS A 9 14.82 9.39 -71.27
CA LYS A 9 15.28 7.98 -71.26
C LYS A 9 16.78 7.65 -71.12
N ALA A 10 17.08 6.72 -70.20
CA ALA A 10 17.98 5.59 -70.46
C ALA A 10 17.62 4.38 -69.57
N SER A 11 17.84 3.19 -70.13
CA SER A 11 17.31 1.86 -69.80
C SER A 11 18.34 0.93 -69.14
N LEU A 12 17.91 0.09 -68.16
CA LEU A 12 18.28 -1.31 -67.81
C LEU A 12 19.78 -1.71 -67.72
N PRO A 13 20.20 -2.82 -67.03
CA PRO A 13 19.44 -4.04 -66.71
C PRO A 13 19.69 -4.69 -65.33
N LEU A 14 18.92 -5.78 -65.09
CA LEU A 14 19.16 -6.84 -64.11
C LEU A 14 20.61 -7.37 -64.14
N ASN A 15 21.12 -7.76 -62.97
CA ASN A 15 21.97 -8.96 -62.85
C ASN A 15 21.94 -9.54 -61.42
N THR A 16 21.55 -10.81 -61.36
CA THR A 16 21.78 -11.81 -60.32
C THR A 16 23.22 -11.84 -59.79
N PRO A 17 23.43 -12.43 -58.59
CA PRO A 17 24.58 -13.30 -58.40
C PRO A 17 24.18 -14.75 -58.09
N MET A 18 25.10 -15.60 -58.53
CA MET A 18 25.11 -17.06 -58.59
C MET A 18 25.26 -17.75 -57.22
N ASN A 19 24.55 -18.88 -57.10
CA ASN A 19 25.03 -20.23 -56.81
C ASN A 19 26.16 -20.50 -55.77
N ASN A 20 25.76 -21.33 -54.79
CA ASN A 20 26.43 -22.50 -54.21
C ASN A 20 27.77 -22.36 -53.44
N ASN A 21 27.74 -22.73 -52.16
CA ASN A 21 28.17 -24.08 -51.76
C ASN A 21 27.68 -24.49 -50.37
N ASN A 22 27.12 -25.70 -50.32
CA ASN A 22 26.70 -26.43 -49.14
C ASN A 22 27.85 -26.71 -48.17
N THR A 23 27.65 -26.43 -46.88
CA THR A 23 28.15 -27.28 -45.80
C THR A 23 27.02 -27.51 -44.81
N THR A 24 26.44 -28.70 -44.92
CA THR A 24 25.57 -29.34 -43.92
C THR A 24 26.26 -29.32 -42.55
N ILE A 25 25.68 -28.59 -41.59
CA ILE A 25 25.95 -28.73 -40.17
C ILE A 25 24.66 -29.25 -39.52
N THR A 26 24.81 -30.30 -38.73
CA THR A 26 23.76 -31.13 -38.15
C THR A 26 22.86 -30.39 -37.14
N PRO A 27 21.55 -30.71 -37.07
CA PRO A 27 20.55 -29.95 -36.31
C PRO A 27 20.39 -30.41 -34.85
N SER A 28 21.46 -30.51 -34.05
CA SER A 28 21.34 -31.00 -32.66
C SER A 28 21.88 -30.11 -31.55
N ASP A 29 22.70 -29.09 -31.81
CA ASP A 29 23.37 -28.33 -30.73
C ASP A 29 23.15 -26.81 -30.74
N THR A 30 22.26 -26.28 -31.59
CA THR A 30 22.05 -24.82 -31.75
C THR A 30 20.75 -24.25 -31.15
N ILE A 31 19.97 -25.04 -30.41
CA ILE A 31 18.62 -24.62 -29.95
C ILE A 31 18.62 -24.05 -28.51
N GLN A 32 19.73 -24.14 -27.77
CA GLN A 32 19.72 -23.93 -26.31
C GLN A 32 20.11 -22.51 -25.83
N GLN A 33 20.19 -21.50 -26.70
CA GLN A 33 20.89 -20.24 -26.34
C GLN A 33 20.26 -18.91 -26.77
N ARG A 34 18.97 -18.83 -27.15
CA ARG A 34 18.33 -17.54 -27.49
C ARG A 34 16.87 -17.45 -27.08
N ARG A 35 16.60 -17.37 -25.78
CA ARG A 35 15.22 -17.33 -25.26
C ARG A 35 15.15 -16.50 -23.97
N ARG A 36 14.64 -15.26 -24.02
CA ARG A 36 14.34 -14.46 -22.84
C ARG A 36 12.95 -14.76 -22.27
N MET A 37 12.92 -14.94 -20.95
CA MET A 37 12.00 -14.28 -20.03
C MET A 37 12.89 -13.52 -19.02
N VAL A 38 12.36 -12.45 -18.42
CA VAL A 38 13.05 -11.25 -17.93
C VAL A 38 14.11 -11.43 -16.83
N ARG A 39 15.06 -10.47 -16.81
CA ARG A 39 16.28 -10.41 -15.99
C ARG A 39 16.22 -9.36 -14.87
N ASN A 40 16.73 -9.70 -13.67
CA ASN A 40 17.09 -8.71 -12.63
C ASN A 40 18.62 -8.53 -12.53
N TYR A 41 19.33 -8.66 -13.65
CA TYR A 41 20.77 -8.49 -13.70
C TYR A 41 21.21 -7.77 -14.97
N SER A 42 22.35 -7.10 -14.88
CA SER A 42 23.05 -6.50 -16.02
C SER A 42 24.41 -7.18 -16.18
N LEU A 43 24.76 -7.58 -17.40
CA LEU A 43 26.07 -8.13 -17.72
C LEU A 43 26.85 -7.10 -18.54
N LEU A 44 27.94 -6.61 -17.97
CA LEU A 44 28.76 -5.54 -18.53
C LEU A 44 30.08 -6.12 -19.02
N TYR A 45 30.54 -5.66 -20.17
CA TYR A 45 31.88 -5.93 -20.68
C TYR A 45 32.60 -4.60 -20.89
N LEU A 46 33.74 -4.40 -20.24
CA LEU A 46 34.55 -3.18 -20.41
C LEU A 46 35.89 -3.51 -21.05
N ASP A 47 36.18 -2.80 -22.14
CA ASP A 47 37.46 -2.86 -22.86
C ASP A 47 37.82 -1.47 -23.41
N GLU A 48 38.92 -0.89 -22.93
CA GLU A 48 39.42 0.44 -23.32
C GLU A 48 40.34 0.41 -24.55
N CYS A 49 40.80 -0.78 -24.99
CA CYS A 49 41.81 -0.97 -26.05
C CYS A 49 41.21 -1.55 -27.34
N MET A 50 39.99 -1.15 -27.66
CA MET A 50 39.21 -1.66 -28.81
C MET A 50 39.92 -1.45 -30.15
N ASP A 51 40.43 -2.53 -30.76
CA ASP A 51 40.81 -2.57 -32.17
C ASP A 51 39.79 -3.42 -32.94
N GLU A 52 38.89 -2.75 -33.65
CA GLU A 52 37.80 -3.38 -34.44
C GLU A 52 38.31 -4.30 -35.55
N ALA A 53 39.63 -4.34 -35.80
CA ALA A 53 40.28 -5.22 -36.77
C ALA A 53 40.74 -6.59 -36.21
N ASN A 54 40.57 -6.87 -34.90
CA ASN A 54 41.04 -8.12 -34.29
C ASN A 54 39.99 -9.26 -34.39
N GLN A 55 40.29 -10.30 -35.17
CA GLN A 55 39.38 -11.44 -35.39
C GLN A 55 39.12 -12.30 -34.13
N GLU A 56 40.06 -12.38 -33.19
CA GLU A 56 39.85 -13.11 -31.92
C GLU A 56 38.84 -12.41 -31.02
N TYR A 57 38.76 -11.08 -31.11
CA TYR A 57 37.84 -10.24 -30.36
C TYR A 57 36.41 -10.33 -30.90
N GLU A 58 36.22 -10.22 -32.22
CA GLU A 58 34.90 -10.45 -32.84
C GLU A 58 34.38 -11.85 -32.52
N SER A 59 35.25 -12.87 -32.50
CA SER A 59 34.89 -14.22 -32.10
C SER A 59 34.46 -14.29 -30.64
N LEU A 60 35.17 -13.62 -29.72
CA LEU A 60 34.87 -13.59 -28.29
C LEU A 60 33.56 -12.87 -27.99
N LEU A 61 33.33 -11.72 -28.61
CA LEU A 61 32.10 -10.95 -28.45
C LEU A 61 30.91 -11.66 -29.06
N THR A 62 31.08 -12.23 -30.25
CA THR A 62 30.04 -13.04 -30.89
C THR A 62 29.71 -14.23 -30.00
N GLN A 63 30.71 -14.92 -29.42
CA GLN A 63 30.47 -16.04 -28.50
C GLN A 63 29.85 -15.60 -27.17
N LEU A 64 30.25 -14.48 -26.56
CA LEU A 64 29.60 -13.96 -25.35
C LEU A 64 28.16 -13.50 -25.62
N GLN A 65 27.91 -12.80 -26.72
CA GLN A 65 26.56 -12.39 -27.15
C GLN A 65 25.70 -13.59 -27.58
N THR A 66 26.32 -14.67 -28.07
CA THR A 66 25.62 -15.91 -28.43
C THR A 66 25.35 -16.77 -27.18
N ASN A 67 26.26 -16.77 -26.21
CA ASN A 67 26.18 -17.63 -25.02
C ASN A 67 25.47 -16.97 -23.83
N THR A 68 25.37 -15.65 -23.80
CA THR A 68 24.71 -14.88 -22.73
C THR A 68 23.86 -13.79 -23.41
N ASP A 69 22.54 -13.75 -23.18
CA ASP A 69 21.74 -12.69 -23.85
C ASP A 69 22.27 -11.30 -23.43
N ASN A 70 22.15 -10.27 -24.28
CA ASN A 70 22.56 -8.87 -24.07
C ASN A 70 23.68 -8.59 -23.05
N VAL A 71 24.89 -8.41 -23.57
CA VAL A 71 26.06 -7.84 -22.87
C VAL A 71 26.13 -6.34 -23.20
N ASP A 72 26.11 -5.48 -22.19
CA ASP A 72 26.32 -4.04 -22.37
C ASP A 72 27.83 -3.78 -22.45
N ILE A 73 28.27 -3.23 -23.59
CA ILE A 73 29.69 -3.03 -23.90
C ILE A 73 30.06 -1.58 -23.64
N PHE A 74 31.08 -1.38 -22.82
CA PHE A 74 31.64 -0.06 -22.52
C PHE A 74 33.04 0.05 -23.11
N LYS A 75 33.30 1.16 -23.82
CA LYS A 75 34.63 1.50 -24.36
C LYS A 75 35.40 2.48 -23.47
N GLN A 76 34.73 3.08 -22.48
CA GLN A 76 35.29 4.05 -21.56
C GLN A 76 35.00 3.63 -20.12
N ARG A 77 36.01 3.62 -19.24
CA ARG A 77 35.81 3.27 -17.82
C ARG A 77 34.81 4.18 -17.11
N ASP A 78 34.81 5.48 -17.40
CA ASP A 78 34.01 6.45 -16.64
C ASP A 78 32.51 6.18 -16.90
N GLU A 79 32.14 5.88 -18.16
CA GLU A 79 30.78 5.46 -18.53
C GLU A 79 30.35 4.14 -17.86
N CYS A 80 31.27 3.18 -17.71
CA CYS A 80 31.00 1.91 -17.03
C CYS A 80 30.81 2.08 -15.52
N VAL A 81 31.59 2.96 -14.89
CA VAL A 81 31.50 3.26 -13.46
C VAL A 81 30.21 4.03 -13.16
N ASP A 82 29.85 5.00 -13.99
CA ASP A 82 28.59 5.74 -13.88
C ASP A 82 27.40 4.78 -13.99
N PHE A 83 27.39 3.90 -15.00
CA PHE A 83 26.36 2.87 -15.13
C PHE A 83 26.23 1.97 -13.89
N LEU A 84 27.35 1.54 -13.31
CA LEU A 84 27.36 0.69 -12.11
C LEU A 84 26.86 1.43 -10.86
N THR A 85 27.18 2.72 -10.74
CA THR A 85 26.81 3.56 -9.60
C THR A 85 25.32 3.95 -9.65
N ASP A 86 24.80 4.15 -10.86
CA ASP A 86 23.42 4.55 -11.13
C ASP A 86 22.44 3.38 -11.23
N ALA A 87 22.91 2.13 -11.17
CA ALA A 87 22.05 0.96 -11.20
C ALA A 87 21.09 0.92 -9.99
N GLU A 88 19.83 0.52 -10.23
CA GLU A 88 18.83 0.35 -9.17
C GLU A 88 19.29 -0.68 -8.13
N GLU A 89 18.98 -0.48 -6.84
CA GLU A 89 19.45 -1.35 -5.73
C GLU A 89 19.10 -2.85 -5.91
N ASN A 90 18.02 -3.10 -6.65
CA ASN A 90 17.45 -4.41 -6.92
C ASN A 90 18.06 -5.13 -8.13
N ILE A 91 18.84 -4.44 -8.96
CA ILE A 91 19.53 -5.01 -10.12
C ILE A 91 20.96 -5.36 -9.72
N LYS A 92 21.37 -6.61 -9.96
CA LYS A 92 22.75 -7.05 -9.69
C LYS A 92 23.58 -7.04 -10.96
N SER A 93 24.68 -6.30 -10.94
CA SER A 93 25.58 -6.17 -12.09
C SER A 93 26.73 -7.17 -12.02
N PHE A 94 27.02 -7.78 -13.17
CA PHE A 94 28.12 -8.70 -13.41
C PHE A 94 29.07 -8.02 -14.39
N LEU A 95 30.33 -7.82 -14.01
CA LEU A 95 31.31 -7.10 -14.83
C LEU A 95 32.38 -8.06 -15.34
N VAL A 96 32.58 -8.09 -16.65
CA VAL A 96 33.67 -8.81 -17.31
C VAL A 96 34.73 -7.80 -17.73
N LEU A 97 35.97 -8.05 -17.32
CA LEU A 97 37.12 -7.17 -17.55
C LEU A 97 38.24 -7.89 -18.26
N GLU A 98 38.94 -7.18 -19.15
CA GLU A 98 40.25 -7.61 -19.62
C GLU A 98 41.31 -7.48 -18.51
N ASN A 99 42.26 -8.41 -18.51
CA ASN A 99 43.32 -8.49 -17.49
C ASN A 99 44.11 -7.19 -17.29
N THR A 100 44.31 -6.39 -18.33
CA THR A 100 45.10 -5.15 -18.30
C THR A 100 44.40 -4.01 -17.55
N ILE A 101 43.06 -4.00 -17.54
CA ILE A 101 42.23 -2.90 -17.02
C ILE A 101 41.80 -3.16 -15.56
N ALA A 102 41.71 -4.44 -15.16
CA ALA A 102 41.23 -4.85 -13.84
C ALA A 102 41.92 -4.13 -12.67
N GLN A 103 43.24 -3.91 -12.73
CA GLN A 103 43.98 -3.25 -11.65
C GLN A 103 43.57 -1.78 -11.43
N TYR A 104 43.10 -1.10 -12.49
CA TYR A 104 42.77 0.32 -12.46
C TYR A 104 41.31 0.58 -12.12
N ILE A 105 40.39 -0.28 -12.60
CA ILE A 105 38.96 -0.10 -12.34
C ILE A 105 38.51 -0.66 -11.00
N MET A 106 39.10 -1.76 -10.52
CA MET A 106 38.67 -2.39 -9.28
C MET A 106 38.67 -1.46 -8.05
N PRO A 107 39.65 -0.56 -7.84
CA PRO A 107 39.57 0.45 -6.78
C PRO A 107 38.36 1.38 -6.86
N LEU A 108 37.80 1.61 -8.05
CA LEU A 108 36.66 2.50 -8.27
C LEU A 108 35.32 1.78 -8.09
N VAL A 109 35.23 0.52 -8.50
CA VAL A 109 33.96 -0.22 -8.54
C VAL A 109 33.77 -1.21 -7.38
N ASN A 110 34.83 -1.58 -6.66
CA ASN A 110 34.75 -2.61 -5.62
C ASN A 110 33.75 -2.28 -4.51
N ASP A 111 33.57 -1.00 -4.17
CA ASP A 111 32.69 -0.60 -3.07
C ASP A 111 31.24 -0.34 -3.53
N ILE A 112 30.95 -0.39 -4.83
CA ILE A 112 29.61 -0.16 -5.41
C ILE A 112 28.65 -1.32 -5.03
N PRO A 113 27.59 -1.09 -4.22
CA PRO A 113 26.71 -2.17 -3.73
C PRO A 113 26.02 -3.01 -4.82
N GLN A 114 25.76 -2.42 -5.99
CA GLN A 114 25.09 -3.03 -7.13
C GLN A 114 25.98 -3.97 -7.91
N LEU A 115 27.30 -3.75 -7.89
CA LEU A 115 28.28 -4.66 -8.49
C LEU A 115 28.38 -5.93 -7.64
N HIS A 116 27.81 -7.03 -8.14
CA HIS A 116 27.75 -8.30 -7.43
C HIS A 116 29.02 -9.13 -7.63
N SER A 117 29.50 -9.22 -8.87
CA SER A 117 30.63 -10.08 -9.23
C SER A 117 31.41 -9.55 -10.42
N VAL A 118 32.73 -9.75 -10.36
CA VAL A 118 33.68 -9.39 -11.40
C VAL A 118 34.39 -10.64 -11.91
N TYR A 119 34.49 -10.76 -13.22
CA TYR A 119 35.16 -11.85 -13.93
C TYR A 119 36.25 -11.26 -14.80
N ILE A 120 37.44 -11.84 -14.74
CA ILE A 120 38.56 -11.36 -15.54
C ILE A 120 38.80 -12.36 -16.67
N PHE A 121 39.00 -11.85 -17.88
CA PHE A 121 39.40 -12.63 -19.03
C PHE A 121 40.87 -12.30 -19.40
N GLY A 122 41.76 -13.30 -19.38
CA GLY A 122 43.15 -13.13 -19.81
C GLY A 122 44.20 -14.09 -19.21
N ASN A 123 45.38 -14.13 -19.84
CA ASN A 123 46.34 -15.24 -19.78
C ASN A 123 47.33 -15.28 -18.59
N ASN A 124 47.22 -14.40 -17.58
CA ASN A 124 48.30 -14.22 -16.59
C ASN A 124 48.02 -14.77 -15.17
N LYS A 125 47.95 -16.10 -15.03
CA LYS A 125 47.62 -16.83 -13.77
C LYS A 125 48.27 -16.34 -12.45
N PRO A 126 49.55 -15.91 -12.38
CA PRO A 126 50.18 -15.56 -11.10
C PRO A 126 49.69 -14.27 -10.44
N GLN A 127 49.22 -13.28 -11.21
CA GLN A 127 48.66 -12.03 -10.65
C GLN A 127 47.24 -12.23 -10.07
N HIS A 128 46.59 -13.33 -10.44
CA HIS A 128 45.17 -13.60 -10.17
C HIS A 128 44.90 -14.03 -8.72
N GLU A 129 45.85 -14.74 -8.08
CA GLU A 129 45.74 -15.15 -6.67
C GLU A 129 45.86 -13.94 -5.72
N GLU A 130 46.70 -12.95 -6.07
CA GLU A 130 46.80 -11.71 -5.29
C GLU A 130 45.55 -10.82 -5.41
N TRP A 131 44.92 -10.76 -6.60
CA TRP A 131 43.72 -9.93 -6.81
C TRP A 131 42.46 -10.52 -6.19
N THR A 132 42.28 -11.84 -6.28
CA THR A 132 41.16 -12.52 -5.61
C THR A 132 41.29 -12.48 -4.08
N ALA A 133 42.52 -12.46 -3.56
CA ALA A 133 42.78 -12.22 -2.14
C ALA A 133 42.54 -10.75 -1.71
N LYS A 134 42.75 -9.79 -2.62
CA LYS A 134 42.63 -8.34 -2.34
C LYS A 134 41.20 -7.80 -2.53
N TRP A 135 40.45 -8.27 -3.52
CA TRP A 135 39.12 -7.78 -3.87
C TRP A 135 38.09 -8.91 -3.90
N GLN A 136 37.21 -8.95 -2.90
CA GLN A 136 36.25 -10.04 -2.69
C GLN A 136 35.20 -10.20 -3.80
N LYS A 137 35.00 -9.17 -4.63
CA LYS A 137 34.06 -9.21 -5.75
C LYS A 137 34.61 -9.89 -6.99
N ILE A 138 35.93 -10.09 -7.10
CA ILE A 138 36.52 -10.88 -8.19
C ILE A 138 36.25 -12.36 -7.89
N LYS A 139 35.40 -12.98 -8.70
CA LYS A 139 34.97 -14.37 -8.48
C LYS A 139 35.90 -15.38 -9.11
N SER A 140 36.36 -15.10 -10.33
CA SER A 140 37.21 -16.02 -11.08
C SER A 140 37.89 -15.32 -12.24
N VAL A 141 38.98 -15.94 -12.71
CA VAL A 141 39.73 -15.48 -13.87
C VAL A 141 39.83 -16.62 -14.87
N HIS A 142 39.52 -16.34 -16.12
CA HIS A 142 39.35 -17.33 -17.16
C HIS A 142 40.27 -17.04 -18.34
N THR A 143 40.94 -18.08 -18.82
CA THR A 143 41.76 -18.06 -20.04
C THR A 143 41.02 -18.67 -21.23
N ASN A 144 39.90 -19.35 -20.96
CA ASN A 144 39.02 -19.97 -21.93
C ASN A 144 37.64 -19.29 -21.83
N ILE A 145 37.08 -18.95 -22.97
CA ILE A 145 35.79 -18.28 -23.06
C ILE A 145 34.62 -19.21 -22.71
N ASP A 146 34.73 -20.51 -23.01
CA ASP A 146 33.67 -21.47 -22.71
C ASP A 146 33.49 -21.62 -21.18
N ASP A 147 34.61 -21.72 -20.46
CA ASP A 147 34.64 -21.78 -19.00
C ASP A 147 34.10 -20.47 -18.37
N LEU A 148 34.44 -19.32 -18.94
CA LEU A 148 33.91 -18.02 -18.53
C LEU A 148 32.38 -17.97 -18.70
N CYS A 149 31.88 -18.39 -19.87
CA CYS A 149 30.47 -18.43 -20.18
C CYS A 149 29.70 -19.37 -19.24
N GLU A 150 30.23 -20.56 -18.94
CA GLU A 150 29.60 -21.52 -18.04
C GLU A 150 29.44 -20.96 -16.61
N VAL A 151 30.49 -20.30 -16.09
CA VAL A 151 30.46 -19.70 -14.75
C VAL A 151 29.56 -18.46 -14.71
N LEU A 152 29.61 -17.61 -15.75
CA LEU A 152 28.72 -16.45 -15.87
C LEU A 152 27.26 -16.90 -15.88
N GLN A 153 26.91 -17.87 -16.73
CA GLN A 153 25.56 -18.43 -16.80
C GLN A 153 25.11 -18.99 -15.44
N THR A 154 25.99 -19.67 -14.72
CA THR A 154 25.68 -20.22 -13.39
C THR A 154 25.45 -19.14 -12.34
N GLY A 155 26.28 -18.10 -12.30
CA GLY A 155 26.15 -16.99 -11.34
C GLY A 155 24.94 -16.09 -11.61
N ILE A 156 24.65 -15.88 -12.90
CA ILE A 156 23.53 -15.08 -13.38
C ILE A 156 22.17 -15.75 -13.15
N LYS A 157 22.10 -17.08 -13.29
CA LYS A 157 20.86 -17.87 -13.11
C LYS A 157 20.15 -17.61 -11.77
N GLN A 158 20.86 -17.17 -10.73
CA GLN A 158 20.29 -16.88 -9.41
C GLN A 158 19.52 -15.55 -9.33
N PHE A 159 19.81 -14.59 -10.22
CA PHE A 159 19.23 -13.24 -10.19
C PHE A 159 18.23 -13.01 -11.32
N ASN A 160 17.96 -14.05 -12.09
CA ASN A 160 17.08 -14.03 -13.24
C ASN A 160 15.64 -14.36 -12.81
N GLN A 161 15.02 -13.53 -11.95
CA GLN A 161 13.66 -13.83 -11.46
C GLN A 161 12.74 -12.62 -11.34
N ASP A 162 11.96 -12.42 -12.41
CA ASP A 162 10.69 -11.71 -12.42
C ASP A 162 9.78 -12.20 -11.28
N SER A 163 9.82 -11.54 -10.11
CA SER A 163 8.82 -11.78 -9.06
C SER A 163 7.55 -11.04 -9.46
N ILE A 164 6.75 -11.62 -10.34
CA ILE A 164 5.47 -11.03 -10.75
C ILE A 164 4.52 -11.01 -9.56
N ALA A 165 3.88 -9.85 -9.35
CA ALA A 165 2.74 -9.73 -8.45
C ALA A 165 1.60 -10.62 -8.94
N MET A 166 1.31 -11.67 -8.18
CA MET A 166 0.15 -12.52 -8.41
C MET A 166 -0.83 -12.29 -7.27
N SER A 167 -2.11 -12.25 -7.60
CA SER A 167 -3.14 -12.22 -6.58
C SER A 167 -4.07 -13.41 -6.60
N PHE A 168 -4.60 -13.72 -5.42
CA PHE A 168 -5.30 -14.97 -5.14
C PHE A 168 -6.66 -14.71 -4.49
N ILE A 169 -7.72 -15.32 -5.01
CA ILE A 169 -9.08 -15.21 -4.43
C ILE A 169 -9.73 -16.59 -4.35
N THR A 170 -10.13 -17.01 -3.15
CA THR A 170 -10.81 -18.29 -2.93
C THR A 170 -12.33 -18.18 -3.07
N VAL A 171 -12.97 -19.32 -3.35
CA VAL A 171 -14.45 -19.40 -3.52
C VAL A 171 -15.21 -18.99 -2.24
N ASN A 172 -14.63 -19.24 -1.06
CA ASN A 172 -15.31 -18.99 0.22
C ASN A 172 -15.22 -17.53 0.71
N GLU A 173 -14.17 -16.80 0.33
CA GLU A 173 -14.00 -15.38 0.69
C GLU A 173 -15.09 -14.51 0.08
N MET A 174 -15.53 -14.80 -1.15
CA MET A 174 -16.62 -14.05 -1.78
C MET A 174 -18.00 -14.31 -1.17
N ALA A 175 -18.23 -15.53 -0.66
CA ALA A 175 -19.52 -15.96 -0.15
C ALA A 175 -19.78 -15.57 1.32
N SER A 176 -18.73 -15.24 2.08
CA SER A 176 -18.82 -15.09 3.54
C SER A 176 -18.68 -13.67 4.06
N THR A 177 -18.06 -12.73 3.31
CA THR A 177 -17.78 -11.40 3.87
C THR A 177 -18.06 -10.28 2.88
N GLY A 178 -18.99 -9.40 3.25
CA GLY A 178 -19.24 -8.14 2.53
C GLY A 178 -18.16 -7.08 2.76
N ASN A 179 -16.89 -7.49 2.93
CA ASN A 179 -15.80 -6.60 3.34
C ASN A 179 -14.60 -6.70 2.38
N LEU A 180 -14.39 -5.67 1.55
CA LEU A 180 -13.25 -5.58 0.63
C LEU A 180 -11.89 -5.64 1.34
N ASN A 181 -11.81 -5.30 2.63
CA ASN A 181 -10.55 -5.31 3.39
C ASN A 181 -9.95 -6.71 3.56
N GLN A 182 -10.71 -7.76 3.23
CA GLN A 182 -10.24 -9.15 3.29
C GLN A 182 -9.70 -9.66 1.95
N LEU A 183 -9.92 -8.94 0.85
CA LEU A 183 -9.40 -9.28 -0.46
C LEU A 183 -7.96 -8.80 -0.61
N GLU A 184 -7.22 -9.45 -1.49
CA GLU A 184 -5.86 -9.01 -1.77
C GLU A 184 -5.84 -7.63 -2.44
N PRO A 185 -5.17 -6.62 -1.85
CA PRO A 185 -5.20 -5.24 -2.35
C PRO A 185 -4.79 -5.08 -3.82
N THR A 186 -3.70 -5.73 -4.20
CA THR A 186 -3.10 -5.76 -5.54
C THR A 186 -4.08 -6.21 -6.62
N PHE A 187 -4.95 -7.19 -6.32
CA PHE A 187 -6.04 -7.59 -7.22
C PHE A 187 -6.98 -6.41 -7.47
N MET A 188 -7.47 -5.80 -6.38
CA MET A 188 -8.47 -4.74 -6.45
C MET A 188 -7.93 -3.51 -7.20
N TYR A 189 -6.69 -3.13 -6.94
CA TYR A 189 -6.07 -1.99 -7.61
C TYR A 189 -5.89 -2.22 -9.10
N THR A 190 -5.34 -3.36 -9.49
CA THR A 190 -5.07 -3.62 -10.90
C THR A 190 -6.35 -3.80 -11.72
N GLN A 191 -7.43 -4.25 -11.08
CA GLN A 191 -8.77 -4.21 -11.69
C GLN A 191 -9.27 -2.78 -11.91
N ILE A 192 -9.14 -1.87 -10.93
CA ILE A 192 -9.49 -0.45 -11.13
C ILE A 192 -8.54 0.21 -12.14
N PHE A 193 -7.25 -0.11 -12.14
CA PHE A 193 -6.30 0.42 -13.12
C PHE A 193 -6.67 0.03 -14.54
N LYS A 194 -7.14 -1.21 -14.76
CA LYS A 194 -7.67 -1.62 -16.05
C LYS A 194 -8.84 -0.73 -16.48
N ASP A 195 -9.76 -0.40 -15.58
CA ASP A 195 -10.83 0.57 -15.85
C ASP A 195 -10.25 1.98 -16.15
N ILE A 196 -9.28 2.47 -15.37
CA ILE A 196 -8.62 3.78 -15.56
C ILE A 196 -8.03 3.91 -16.96
N LEU A 197 -7.30 2.88 -17.42
CA LEU A 197 -6.63 2.93 -18.72
C LEU A 197 -7.59 3.13 -19.89
N LEU A 198 -8.83 2.64 -19.77
CA LEU A 198 -9.85 2.72 -20.81
C LEU A 198 -10.45 4.12 -20.94
N ASP A 199 -10.37 4.94 -19.89
CA ASP A 199 -11.02 6.25 -19.82
C ASP A 199 -10.10 7.43 -20.19
N MET A 200 -8.78 7.21 -20.32
CA MET A 200 -7.81 8.29 -20.50
C MET A 200 -7.53 8.66 -21.95
N LYS A 201 -7.40 9.97 -22.19
CA LYS A 201 -7.01 10.56 -23.47
C LYS A 201 -5.51 10.83 -23.50
N HIS A 202 -4.90 10.59 -24.67
CA HIS A 202 -3.47 10.84 -24.91
C HIS A 202 -3.16 12.34 -24.80
N ASP A 203 -2.13 12.69 -24.02
CA ASP A 203 -1.57 14.03 -23.92
C ASP A 203 -0.06 13.98 -24.20
N GLU A 204 0.41 14.80 -25.15
CA GLU A 204 1.84 14.93 -25.50
C GLU A 204 2.68 15.40 -24.29
N GLN A 205 2.06 16.09 -23.33
CA GLN A 205 2.71 16.54 -22.11
C GLN A 205 3.15 15.36 -21.21
N ALA A 206 2.50 14.19 -21.30
CA ALA A 206 2.80 13.02 -20.49
C ALA A 206 4.18 12.40 -20.82
N ILE A 207 4.60 12.44 -22.09
CA ILE A 207 5.93 11.92 -22.50
C ILE A 207 7.03 12.74 -21.84
N LYS A 208 6.86 14.06 -21.78
CA LYS A 208 7.83 14.96 -21.14
C LYS A 208 7.91 14.71 -19.64
N GLN A 209 6.76 14.55 -18.97
CA GLN A 209 6.71 14.22 -17.54
C GLN A 209 7.41 12.88 -17.24
N PHE A 210 7.26 11.89 -18.11
CA PHE A 210 7.96 10.61 -18.00
C PHE A 210 9.47 10.70 -18.16
N ILE A 211 9.94 11.48 -19.13
CA ILE A 211 11.36 11.76 -19.30
C ILE A 211 11.93 12.46 -18.05
N ASP A 212 11.21 13.45 -17.52
CA ASP A 212 11.64 14.19 -16.34
C ASP A 212 11.65 13.29 -15.10
N TYR A 213 10.68 12.37 -14.96
CA TYR A 213 10.67 11.34 -13.92
C TYR A 213 11.88 10.39 -14.04
N CYS A 214 12.15 9.85 -15.23
CA CYS A 214 13.29 8.95 -15.46
C CYS A 214 14.62 9.62 -15.14
N ARG A 215 14.77 10.91 -15.48
CA ARG A 215 15.96 11.71 -15.16
C ARG A 215 16.08 12.01 -13.67
N LYS A 216 14.96 12.27 -12.98
CA LYS A 216 14.94 12.57 -11.54
C LYS A 216 15.29 11.35 -10.68
N ASN A 217 14.85 10.17 -11.10
CA ASN A 217 14.96 8.94 -10.33
C ASN A 217 16.10 8.01 -10.81
N ASN A 218 16.94 8.46 -11.75
CA ASN A 218 18.00 7.66 -12.40
C ASN A 218 17.51 6.31 -12.97
N SER A 219 16.22 6.17 -13.26
CA SER A 219 15.62 4.91 -13.73
C SER A 219 16.01 4.56 -15.17
N MET A 220 16.45 5.54 -15.96
CA MET A 220 17.03 5.35 -17.28
C MET A 220 18.21 6.30 -17.48
N SER A 221 19.30 5.82 -18.09
CA SER A 221 20.43 6.70 -18.41
C SER A 221 20.01 7.82 -19.38
N PRO A 222 20.67 8.98 -19.38
CA PRO A 222 20.35 10.09 -20.28
C PRO A 222 20.32 9.67 -21.76
N ILE A 223 21.29 8.85 -22.17
CA ILE A 223 21.39 8.31 -23.54
C ILE A 223 20.19 7.41 -23.87
N THR A 224 19.77 6.55 -22.94
CA THR A 224 18.62 5.67 -23.13
C THR A 224 17.31 6.46 -23.19
N THR A 225 17.23 7.54 -22.41
CA THR A 225 16.09 8.46 -22.39
C THR A 225 15.96 9.21 -23.71
N ASP A 226 17.06 9.76 -24.23
CA ASP A 226 17.08 10.49 -25.50
C ASP A 226 16.76 9.55 -26.68
N ARG A 227 17.32 8.34 -26.68
CA ARG A 227 16.98 7.28 -27.66
C ARG A 227 15.51 6.86 -27.57
N PHE A 228 14.94 6.81 -26.37
CA PHE A 228 13.51 6.53 -26.19
C PHE A 228 12.65 7.63 -26.83
N VAL A 229 12.99 8.91 -26.66
CA VAL A 229 12.22 10.01 -27.28
C VAL A 229 12.21 9.89 -28.81
N GLU A 230 13.38 9.64 -29.41
CA GLU A 230 13.52 9.50 -30.87
C GLU A 230 12.75 8.29 -31.42
N THR A 231 12.77 7.18 -30.69
CA THR A 231 12.12 5.93 -31.12
C THR A 231 10.64 5.87 -30.78
N TYR A 232 10.16 6.54 -29.73
CA TYR A 232 8.76 6.45 -29.27
C TYR A 232 7.74 6.96 -30.31
N GLN A 233 8.14 7.93 -31.15
CA GLN A 233 7.29 8.43 -32.24
C GLN A 233 7.33 7.56 -33.50
N THR A 234 8.39 6.78 -33.69
CA THR A 234 8.64 6.03 -34.93
C THR A 234 8.38 4.53 -34.81
N GLN A 235 8.50 3.98 -33.61
CA GLN A 235 8.32 2.57 -33.29
C GLN A 235 7.00 2.32 -32.55
N SER A 236 6.64 1.03 -32.49
CA SER A 236 5.43 0.58 -31.81
C SER A 236 5.64 0.51 -30.28
N ALA A 237 4.58 0.64 -29.49
CA ALA A 237 4.69 0.61 -28.02
C ALA A 237 5.19 -0.75 -27.52
N ILE A 238 4.83 -1.84 -28.20
CA ILE A 238 5.35 -3.19 -27.95
C ILE A 238 6.86 -3.26 -28.22
N TRP A 239 7.33 -2.64 -29.30
CA TRP A 239 8.77 -2.54 -29.58
C TRP A 239 9.48 -1.78 -28.47
N CYS A 240 8.96 -0.62 -28.03
CA CYS A 240 9.54 0.14 -26.93
C CYS A 240 9.51 -0.65 -25.60
N TYR A 241 8.42 -1.37 -25.34
CA TYR A 241 8.26 -2.20 -24.15
C TYR A 241 9.30 -3.31 -24.07
N THR A 242 9.64 -3.92 -25.21
CA THR A 242 10.58 -5.05 -25.31
C THR A 242 12.05 -4.63 -25.47
N SER A 243 12.33 -3.44 -26.01
CA SER A 243 13.68 -2.95 -26.29
C SER A 243 14.35 -2.18 -25.14
N PHE A 244 13.56 -1.58 -24.25
CA PHE A 244 14.06 -0.74 -23.15
C PHE A 244 13.72 -1.36 -21.78
N ASN A 245 14.32 -0.83 -20.70
CA ASN A 245 14.00 -1.25 -19.32
C ASN A 245 12.57 -0.87 -18.86
N ILE A 246 11.70 -0.44 -19.78
CA ILE A 246 10.30 -0.07 -19.53
C ILE A 246 9.50 -1.26 -19.02
N TYR A 247 9.76 -2.47 -19.53
CA TYR A 247 9.15 -3.69 -18.98
C TYR A 247 9.35 -3.79 -17.47
N SER A 248 10.62 -3.70 -17.03
CA SER A 248 11.01 -3.89 -15.63
C SER A 248 10.38 -2.80 -14.76
N MET A 249 10.57 -1.54 -15.16
CA MET A 249 10.05 -0.39 -14.43
C MET A 249 8.52 -0.44 -14.31
N LEU A 250 7.82 -0.76 -15.40
CA LEU A 250 6.36 -0.82 -15.40
C LEU A 250 5.84 -1.95 -14.50
N ASN A 251 6.38 -3.15 -14.65
CA ASN A 251 5.95 -4.30 -13.87
C ASN A 251 6.35 -4.16 -12.39
N TYR A 252 7.47 -3.50 -12.10
CA TYR A 252 7.87 -3.11 -10.75
C TYR A 252 6.85 -2.14 -10.15
N ALA A 253 6.52 -1.06 -10.86
CA ALA A 253 5.57 -0.04 -10.41
C ALA A 253 4.18 -0.63 -10.13
N LEU A 254 3.68 -1.50 -11.02
CA LEU A 254 2.40 -2.20 -10.83
C LEU A 254 2.42 -3.13 -9.62
N ARG A 255 3.55 -3.80 -9.35
CA ARG A 255 3.73 -4.68 -8.20
C ARG A 255 3.82 -3.93 -6.88
N THR A 256 4.59 -2.85 -6.83
CA THR A 256 4.77 -2.04 -5.62
C THR A 256 3.64 -1.04 -5.41
N LEU A 257 2.84 -0.83 -6.46
CA LEU A 257 1.79 0.20 -6.55
C LEU A 257 2.39 1.57 -6.27
N ASP A 258 3.52 1.84 -6.94
CA ASP A 258 4.19 3.13 -6.93
C ASP A 258 3.32 4.13 -7.69
N ALA A 259 2.63 5.02 -6.96
CA ALA A 259 1.65 5.93 -7.53
C ALA A 259 2.31 6.90 -8.52
N ASP A 260 3.48 7.43 -8.18
CA ASP A 260 4.23 8.37 -9.03
C ASP A 260 4.61 7.69 -10.35
N ALA A 261 5.21 6.49 -10.27
CA ALA A 261 5.59 5.72 -11.44
C ALA A 261 4.38 5.35 -12.30
N ILE A 262 3.29 4.86 -11.69
CA ILE A 262 2.10 4.44 -12.43
C ILE A 262 1.44 5.63 -13.13
N ILE A 263 1.22 6.75 -12.43
CA ILE A 263 0.62 7.96 -13.02
C ILE A 263 1.49 8.46 -14.17
N THR A 264 2.81 8.49 -13.98
CA THR A 264 3.73 8.97 -15.00
C THR A 264 3.78 8.04 -16.22
N MET A 265 3.72 6.73 -16.02
CA MET A 265 3.77 5.72 -17.09
C MET A 265 2.41 5.43 -17.73
N VAL A 266 1.34 6.04 -17.24
CA VAL A 266 -0.01 5.61 -17.61
C VAL A 266 -0.32 5.81 -19.10
N PHE A 267 0.22 6.87 -19.72
CA PHE A 267 0.07 7.09 -21.17
C PHE A 267 0.67 5.93 -21.96
N PHE A 268 1.82 5.42 -21.52
CA PHE A 268 2.52 4.30 -22.14
C PHE A 268 1.72 3.01 -21.95
N MET A 269 1.19 2.78 -20.73
CA MET A 269 0.32 1.65 -20.44
C MET A 269 -0.94 1.65 -21.31
N CYS A 270 -1.61 2.79 -21.47
CA CYS A 270 -2.76 2.94 -22.36
C CYS A 270 -2.39 2.58 -23.80
N ARG A 271 -1.27 3.11 -24.32
CA ARG A 271 -0.83 2.85 -25.70
C ARG A 271 -0.45 1.36 -25.89
N LEU A 272 0.25 0.77 -24.94
CA LEU A 272 0.62 -0.65 -24.96
C LEU A 272 -0.64 -1.53 -24.94
N HIS A 273 -1.60 -1.25 -24.05
CA HIS A 273 -2.89 -1.93 -24.00
C HIS A 273 -3.65 -1.83 -25.34
N GLN A 274 -3.78 -0.62 -25.89
CA GLN A 274 -4.46 -0.37 -27.17
C GLN A 274 -3.79 -1.13 -28.32
N GLN A 275 -2.46 -1.17 -28.35
CA GLN A 275 -1.75 -1.91 -29.40
C GLN A 275 -1.96 -3.42 -29.28
N ILE A 276 -1.88 -3.98 -28.05
CA ILE A 276 -2.19 -5.39 -27.81
C ILE A 276 -3.63 -5.68 -28.23
N GLN A 277 -4.58 -4.81 -27.93
CA GLN A 277 -5.98 -4.95 -28.34
C GLN A 277 -6.17 -4.90 -29.86
N GLN A 278 -5.48 -4.00 -30.56
CA GLN A 278 -5.52 -3.93 -32.01
C GLN A 278 -4.97 -5.21 -32.65
N LEU A 279 -3.82 -5.69 -32.18
CA LEU A 279 -3.23 -6.94 -32.67
C LEU A 279 -4.11 -8.14 -32.33
N HIS A 280 -4.69 -8.19 -31.13
CA HIS A 280 -5.64 -9.20 -30.73
C HIS A 280 -6.80 -9.28 -31.73
N GLN A 281 -7.41 -8.13 -32.06
CA GLN A 281 -8.49 -8.06 -33.04
C GLN A 281 -8.03 -8.48 -34.45
N GLN A 282 -6.78 -8.21 -34.85
CA GLN A 282 -6.26 -8.63 -36.15
C GLN A 282 -5.98 -10.14 -36.22
N GLN A 283 -5.45 -10.72 -35.14
CA GLN A 283 -5.01 -12.10 -35.06
C GLN A 283 -6.15 -13.07 -34.71
N PHE A 284 -7.14 -12.62 -33.94
CA PHE A 284 -8.18 -13.47 -33.33
C PHE A 284 -9.61 -12.97 -33.58
N ASN A 285 -9.87 -12.24 -34.68
CA ASN A 285 -11.18 -11.61 -34.98
C ASN A 285 -12.38 -12.56 -35.16
N THR A 286 -12.16 -13.86 -35.23
CA THR A 286 -13.21 -14.83 -35.57
C THR A 286 -13.82 -15.43 -34.31
N ASP A 287 -15.16 -15.38 -34.19
CA ASP A 287 -15.92 -16.03 -33.10
C ASP A 287 -15.80 -17.58 -33.06
N ASN A 288 -14.88 -18.17 -33.84
CA ASN A 288 -14.62 -19.61 -33.98
C ASN A 288 -13.11 -19.95 -33.80
N GLY A 289 -12.36 -19.17 -33.01
CA GLY A 289 -10.96 -19.49 -32.75
C GLY A 289 -10.82 -20.76 -31.91
N GLU A 290 -9.93 -21.67 -32.30
CA GLU A 290 -9.66 -22.88 -31.50
C GLU A 290 -8.88 -22.51 -30.22
N PRO A 291 -9.27 -23.05 -29.05
CA PRO A 291 -8.50 -22.86 -27.83
C PRO A 291 -7.07 -23.37 -27.98
N PHE A 292 -6.12 -22.64 -27.41
CA PHE A 292 -4.69 -22.98 -27.46
C PHE A 292 -4.04 -22.85 -26.08
N ILE A 293 -2.83 -23.40 -25.94
CA ILE A 293 -2.10 -23.42 -24.67
C ILE A 293 -0.87 -22.52 -24.78
N VAL A 294 -0.67 -21.72 -23.74
CA VAL A 294 0.58 -21.00 -23.49
C VAL A 294 1.18 -21.40 -22.16
N TYR A 295 2.48 -21.20 -22.03
CA TYR A 295 3.26 -21.62 -20.88
C TYR A 295 3.96 -20.41 -20.26
N ARG A 296 4.14 -20.48 -18.94
CA ARG A 296 4.99 -19.57 -18.20
C ARG A 296 5.67 -20.30 -17.05
N GLY A 297 6.97 -20.13 -16.88
CA GLY A 297 7.67 -20.63 -15.71
C GLY A 297 8.22 -19.52 -14.85
N GLN A 298 8.19 -19.72 -13.54
CA GLN A 298 8.80 -18.80 -12.56
C GLN A 298 9.01 -19.47 -11.22
N GLY A 299 9.85 -18.87 -10.38
CA GLY A 299 9.91 -19.17 -8.95
C GLY A 299 8.78 -18.49 -8.18
N LEU A 300 8.35 -19.14 -7.10
CA LEU A 300 7.40 -18.60 -6.14
C LEU A 300 7.90 -18.87 -4.72
N MET A 301 7.84 -17.86 -3.84
CA MET A 301 8.16 -18.07 -2.43
C MET A 301 7.20 -19.08 -1.81
N LYS A 302 7.68 -19.93 -0.91
CA LYS A 302 6.88 -20.97 -0.27
C LYS A 302 5.60 -20.44 0.39
N SER A 303 5.65 -19.25 0.98
CA SER A 303 4.49 -18.58 1.57
C SER A 303 3.38 -18.28 0.56
N ASP A 304 3.75 -17.86 -0.65
CA ASP A 304 2.77 -17.57 -1.71
C ASP A 304 2.32 -18.86 -2.40
N PHE A 305 3.20 -19.86 -2.48
CA PHE A 305 2.82 -21.20 -2.92
C PHE A 305 1.79 -21.85 -2.00
N GLU A 306 1.91 -21.69 -0.68
CA GLU A 306 0.91 -22.16 0.29
C GLU A 306 -0.46 -21.50 0.12
N LYS A 307 -0.50 -20.24 -0.36
CA LYS A 307 -1.76 -19.57 -0.76
C LYS A 307 -2.29 -20.19 -2.04
N LEU A 308 -1.44 -20.35 -3.06
CA LEU A 308 -1.78 -20.96 -4.34
C LEU A 308 -2.38 -22.35 -4.18
N GLN A 309 -1.84 -23.17 -3.27
CA GLN A 309 -2.35 -24.53 -2.99
C GLN A 309 -3.81 -24.54 -2.48
N LYS A 310 -4.29 -23.45 -1.87
CA LYS A 310 -5.66 -23.34 -1.36
C LYS A 310 -6.66 -22.88 -2.43
N LEU A 311 -6.20 -22.54 -3.64
CA LEU A 311 -7.02 -21.91 -4.69
C LEU A 311 -7.65 -22.87 -5.68
N LYS A 312 -7.72 -24.18 -5.41
CA LYS A 312 -8.37 -25.08 -6.37
C LYS A 312 -9.82 -24.65 -6.63
N GLY A 313 -10.12 -24.25 -7.87
CA GLY A 313 -11.40 -23.69 -8.28
C GLY A 313 -11.61 -22.20 -7.93
N GLY A 314 -10.60 -21.50 -7.42
CA GLY A 314 -10.59 -20.05 -7.17
C GLY A 314 -10.02 -19.26 -8.36
N LEU A 315 -9.95 -17.93 -8.18
CA LEU A 315 -9.41 -16.99 -9.15
C LEU A 315 -7.97 -16.62 -8.80
N MET A 316 -7.17 -16.41 -9.84
CA MET A 316 -5.79 -15.95 -9.76
C MET A 316 -5.58 -14.86 -10.81
N SER A 317 -5.05 -13.70 -10.42
CA SER A 317 -4.68 -12.65 -11.37
C SER A 317 -3.17 -12.48 -11.48
N PHE A 318 -2.70 -12.23 -12.70
CA PHE A 318 -1.39 -11.64 -12.94
C PHE A 318 -1.57 -10.13 -13.03
N ASN A 319 -1.01 -9.41 -12.07
CA ASN A 319 -1.23 -7.97 -11.89
C ASN A 319 -0.24 -7.13 -12.71
N ASN A 320 0.04 -7.59 -13.93
CA ASN A 320 1.05 -7.01 -14.80
C ASN A 320 0.77 -7.37 -16.26
N PHE A 321 1.56 -6.82 -17.18
CA PHE A 321 1.56 -7.28 -18.57
C PHE A 321 2.24 -8.65 -18.61
N LEU A 322 1.46 -9.69 -18.90
CA LEU A 322 1.87 -11.07 -18.71
C LEU A 322 2.48 -11.63 -20.00
N SER A 323 3.80 -11.82 -19.97
CA SER A 323 4.55 -12.48 -21.03
C SER A 323 4.46 -14.00 -20.89
N THR A 324 4.19 -14.70 -22.00
CA THR A 324 4.06 -16.16 -22.06
C THR A 324 4.66 -16.70 -23.36
N SER A 325 5.03 -17.99 -23.35
CA SER A 325 5.58 -18.67 -24.53
C SER A 325 4.65 -19.78 -25.02
N THR A 326 4.63 -20.02 -26.33
CA THR A 326 3.98 -21.20 -26.91
C THR A 326 4.81 -22.48 -26.73
N ASP A 327 6.10 -22.36 -26.39
CA ASP A 327 7.00 -23.48 -26.16
C ASP A 327 7.18 -23.78 -24.66
N LYS A 328 6.74 -24.99 -24.29
CA LYS A 328 6.81 -25.51 -22.92
C LYS A 328 8.24 -25.60 -22.39
N ALA A 329 9.21 -25.94 -23.24
CA ALA A 329 10.60 -26.14 -22.81
C ALA A 329 11.20 -24.84 -22.29
N VAL A 330 10.93 -23.73 -23.00
CA VAL A 330 11.34 -22.37 -22.59
C VAL A 330 10.86 -22.09 -21.18
N SER A 331 9.56 -22.23 -20.97
CA SER A 331 8.95 -21.94 -19.69
C SER A 331 9.44 -22.87 -18.58
N LEU A 332 9.69 -24.14 -18.88
CA LEU A 332 10.18 -25.08 -17.89
C LEU A 332 11.56 -24.68 -17.35
N GLU A 333 12.45 -24.15 -18.17
CA GLU A 333 13.77 -23.67 -17.74
C GLU A 333 13.63 -22.56 -16.69
N PHE A 334 12.73 -21.59 -16.89
CA PHE A 334 12.47 -20.54 -15.91
C PHE A 334 11.87 -21.06 -14.60
N ALA A 335 11.00 -22.07 -14.65
CA ALA A 335 10.48 -22.70 -13.44
C ALA A 335 11.58 -23.43 -12.66
N GLN A 336 12.53 -24.05 -13.37
CA GLN A 336 13.65 -24.77 -12.76
C GLN A 336 14.68 -23.85 -12.11
N CYS A 337 14.85 -22.62 -12.58
CA CYS A 337 15.73 -21.63 -11.93
C CYS A 337 15.37 -21.39 -10.45
N ALA A 338 14.14 -21.66 -10.02
CA ALA A 338 13.71 -21.56 -8.64
C ALA A 338 14.41 -22.52 -7.67
N SER A 339 14.91 -23.67 -8.15
CA SER A 339 15.56 -24.66 -7.28
C SER A 339 16.89 -24.17 -6.68
N ALA A 340 17.43 -23.07 -7.20
CA ALA A 340 18.64 -22.44 -6.69
C ALA A 340 18.37 -21.47 -5.52
N ILE A 341 17.10 -21.17 -5.20
CA ILE A 341 16.72 -20.19 -4.17
C ILE A 341 16.20 -20.90 -2.92
N PRO A 342 16.77 -20.61 -1.73
CA PRO A 342 16.23 -21.11 -0.47
C PRO A 342 14.76 -20.70 -0.29
N ASP A 343 13.90 -21.64 0.09
CA ASP A 343 12.47 -21.42 0.33
C ASP A 343 11.63 -20.97 -0.89
N ALA A 344 12.13 -21.17 -2.11
CA ALA A 344 11.38 -21.00 -3.34
C ALA A 344 10.93 -22.33 -3.96
N VAL A 345 9.80 -22.28 -4.66
CA VAL A 345 9.17 -23.40 -5.36
C VAL A 345 9.11 -23.04 -6.84
N GLY A 346 9.53 -23.95 -7.71
CA GLY A 346 9.43 -23.75 -9.16
C GLY A 346 8.01 -24.04 -9.64
N ILE A 347 7.42 -23.12 -10.39
CA ILE A 347 6.06 -23.26 -10.93
C ILE A 347 6.09 -23.16 -12.45
N LEU A 348 5.58 -24.19 -13.12
CA LEU A 348 5.21 -24.16 -14.53
C LEU A 348 3.69 -23.96 -14.65
N PHE A 349 3.29 -22.77 -15.05
CA PHE A 349 1.92 -22.47 -15.42
C PHE A 349 1.63 -22.99 -16.83
N ILE A 350 0.53 -23.70 -16.96
CA ILE A 350 -0.05 -24.14 -18.23
C ILE A 350 -1.40 -23.47 -18.36
N MET A 351 -1.50 -22.53 -19.29
CA MET A 351 -2.65 -21.65 -19.43
C MET A 351 -3.44 -22.03 -20.69
N SER A 352 -4.69 -22.43 -20.50
CA SER A 352 -5.65 -22.66 -21.58
C SER A 352 -6.34 -21.36 -21.96
N ILE A 353 -6.18 -20.96 -23.20
CA ILE A 353 -6.66 -19.69 -23.75
C ILE A 353 -7.79 -19.94 -24.73
N ASP A 354 -8.97 -19.42 -24.41
CA ASP A 354 -10.09 -19.33 -25.36
C ASP A 354 -10.04 -17.95 -26.04
N PRO A 355 -9.72 -17.88 -27.35
CA PRO A 355 -9.65 -16.61 -28.07
C PRO A 355 -10.99 -15.91 -28.23
N CYS A 356 -12.12 -16.56 -27.95
CA CYS A 356 -13.44 -15.92 -27.96
C CYS A 356 -13.64 -14.97 -26.76
N ILE A 357 -12.78 -15.05 -25.74
CA ILE A 357 -12.84 -14.18 -24.55
C ILE A 357 -12.28 -12.80 -24.90
N LYS A 358 -13.18 -11.86 -25.21
CA LYS A 358 -12.82 -10.50 -25.63
C LYS A 358 -12.40 -9.56 -24.48
N SER A 359 -12.63 -9.96 -23.23
CA SER A 359 -12.42 -9.08 -22.08
C SER A 359 -10.97 -8.92 -21.65
N THR A 360 -10.10 -9.82 -22.10
CA THR A 360 -8.65 -9.76 -21.84
C THR A 360 -7.90 -9.75 -23.17
N PRO A 361 -7.45 -8.58 -23.63
CA PRO A 361 -6.62 -8.51 -24.83
C PRO A 361 -5.29 -9.23 -24.65
N PHE A 362 -4.92 -10.01 -25.66
CA PHE A 362 -3.62 -10.67 -25.78
C PHE A 362 -3.24 -10.78 -27.26
N ALA A 363 -1.95 -10.80 -27.57
CA ALA A 363 -1.50 -10.94 -28.95
C ALA A 363 -0.15 -11.65 -29.03
N SER A 364 0.07 -12.33 -30.15
CA SER A 364 1.43 -12.68 -30.57
C SER A 364 2.17 -11.41 -30.94
N ILE A 365 3.33 -11.20 -30.32
CA ILE A 365 4.10 -9.97 -30.50
C ILE A 365 5.36 -10.15 -31.35
N LYS A 366 5.59 -11.34 -31.92
CA LYS A 366 6.80 -11.70 -32.68
C LYS A 366 7.22 -10.65 -33.73
N GLU A 367 6.25 -10.15 -34.50
CA GLU A 367 6.53 -9.21 -35.61
C GLU A 367 6.79 -7.77 -35.13
N GLU A 368 6.27 -7.42 -33.95
CA GLU A 368 6.30 -6.07 -33.37
C GLU A 368 7.37 -5.92 -32.26
N SER A 369 7.83 -7.05 -31.71
CA SER A 369 8.84 -7.11 -30.68
C SER A 369 10.22 -6.72 -31.23
N TYR A 370 11.05 -6.16 -30.35
CA TYR A 370 12.48 -6.01 -30.62
C TYR A 370 13.15 -7.36 -30.88
N PHE A 371 12.71 -8.42 -30.20
CA PHE A 371 13.24 -9.79 -30.31
C PHE A 371 12.38 -10.64 -31.24
N LYS A 372 12.69 -10.62 -32.54
CA LYS A 372 11.89 -11.30 -33.58
C LYS A 372 11.97 -12.83 -33.56
N GLU A 373 12.94 -13.39 -32.85
CA GLU A 373 13.17 -14.84 -32.74
C GLU A 373 12.26 -15.50 -31.69
N GLU A 374 11.56 -14.71 -30.87
CA GLU A 374 10.76 -15.20 -29.76
C GLU A 374 9.27 -15.34 -30.11
N ASP A 375 8.73 -16.55 -29.92
CA ASP A 375 7.30 -16.83 -30.07
C ASP A 375 6.55 -16.48 -28.76
N GLU A 376 6.48 -15.18 -28.50
CA GLU A 376 5.86 -14.59 -27.31
C GLU A 376 4.38 -14.23 -27.53
N ILE A 377 3.52 -14.65 -26.61
CA ILE A 377 2.15 -14.16 -26.46
C ILE A 377 2.12 -13.23 -25.25
N LEU A 378 1.84 -11.95 -25.50
CA LEU A 378 1.75 -10.91 -24.48
C LEU A 378 0.29 -10.62 -24.16
N PHE A 379 -0.06 -10.76 -22.88
CA PHE A 379 -1.36 -10.41 -22.34
C PHE A 379 -1.33 -9.00 -21.75
N SER A 380 -2.47 -8.33 -21.83
CA SER A 380 -2.64 -7.05 -21.15
C SER A 380 -2.72 -7.18 -19.63
N MET A 381 -2.70 -6.06 -18.92
CA MET A 381 -2.67 -6.02 -17.47
C MET A 381 -3.93 -6.59 -16.81
N HIS A 382 -3.75 -7.14 -15.61
CA HIS A 382 -4.82 -7.75 -14.82
C HIS A 382 -5.52 -8.89 -15.57
N THR A 383 -4.73 -9.87 -16.00
CA THR A 383 -5.27 -11.09 -16.61
C THR A 383 -5.67 -12.06 -15.51
N VAL A 384 -6.94 -12.48 -15.52
CA VAL A 384 -7.52 -13.37 -14.50
C VAL A 384 -7.69 -14.78 -15.07
N PHE A 385 -7.21 -15.76 -14.30
CA PHE A 385 -7.32 -17.17 -14.58
C PHE A 385 -8.05 -17.89 -13.45
N ARG A 386 -8.73 -18.97 -13.79
CA ARG A 386 -9.26 -19.94 -12.84
C ARG A 386 -8.25 -21.06 -12.64
N VAL A 387 -7.97 -21.42 -11.39
CA VAL A 387 -7.01 -22.47 -11.06
C VAL A 387 -7.69 -23.83 -11.11
N SER A 388 -7.43 -24.60 -12.17
CA SER A 388 -8.08 -25.90 -12.41
C SER A 388 -7.41 -27.04 -11.64
N ALA A 389 -6.08 -27.12 -11.70
CA ALA A 389 -5.33 -28.16 -11.00
C ALA A 389 -3.92 -27.71 -10.62
N ILE A 390 -3.41 -28.28 -9.53
CA ILE A 390 -2.03 -28.12 -9.08
C ILE A 390 -1.46 -29.53 -8.92
N LYS A 391 -0.35 -29.82 -9.62
CA LYS A 391 0.29 -31.13 -9.66
C LYS A 391 1.77 -30.99 -9.38
N GLN A 392 2.32 -31.86 -8.54
CA GLN A 392 3.76 -31.91 -8.32
C GLN A 392 4.43 -32.68 -9.48
N MET A 393 5.51 -32.12 -10.04
CA MET A 393 6.24 -32.72 -11.17
C MET A 393 7.42 -33.58 -10.70
N ASP A 394 8.11 -33.16 -9.63
CA ASP A 394 9.24 -33.90 -9.07
C ASP A 394 9.25 -33.79 -7.53
N ASN A 395 9.56 -34.90 -6.86
CA ASN A 395 9.72 -34.97 -5.41
C ASN A 395 11.05 -34.38 -4.93
N LYS A 396 12.05 -34.23 -5.82
CA LYS A 396 13.40 -33.75 -5.44
C LYS A 396 13.61 -32.24 -5.63
N ASN A 397 13.02 -31.63 -6.66
CA ASN A 397 13.35 -30.26 -7.08
C ASN A 397 12.28 -29.19 -6.75
N GLN A 398 11.32 -29.48 -5.86
CA GLN A 398 10.22 -28.57 -5.49
C GLN A 398 9.55 -27.90 -6.72
N LEU A 399 9.28 -28.70 -7.77
CA LEU A 399 8.74 -28.23 -9.04
C LEU A 399 7.27 -28.66 -9.20
N TYR A 400 6.40 -27.73 -9.55
CA TYR A 400 4.96 -27.95 -9.69
C TYR A 400 4.45 -27.43 -11.03
N GLN A 401 3.42 -28.09 -11.53
CA GLN A 401 2.61 -27.67 -12.65
C GLN A 401 1.28 -27.13 -12.15
N VAL A 402 0.87 -25.97 -12.66
CA VAL A 402 -0.39 -25.33 -12.32
C VAL A 402 -1.18 -25.11 -13.60
N GLU A 403 -2.34 -25.75 -13.69
CA GLU A 403 -3.26 -25.64 -14.83
C GLU A 403 -4.22 -24.47 -14.57
N LEU A 404 -4.24 -23.53 -15.53
CA LEU A 404 -4.98 -22.29 -15.49
C LEU A 404 -5.91 -22.19 -16.70
N GLU A 405 -7.12 -21.69 -16.49
CA GLU A 405 -8.09 -21.40 -17.56
C GLU A 405 -8.38 -19.91 -17.61
N LEU A 406 -8.22 -19.28 -18.79
CA LEU A 406 -8.51 -17.86 -18.96
C LEU A 406 -9.98 -17.59 -18.62
N THR A 407 -10.21 -16.62 -17.73
CA THR A 407 -11.55 -16.31 -17.23
C THR A 407 -12.21 -15.23 -18.10
N SER A 408 -13.50 -15.40 -18.41
CA SER A 408 -14.30 -14.40 -19.12
C SER A 408 -15.07 -13.48 -18.16
N ASP A 409 -15.58 -12.36 -18.66
CA ASP A 409 -16.45 -11.46 -17.88
C ASP A 409 -17.82 -12.07 -17.54
N ASP A 410 -18.15 -13.22 -18.14
CA ASP A 410 -19.31 -14.04 -17.79
C ASP A 410 -19.08 -14.93 -16.57
N ASP A 411 -17.84 -15.00 -16.09
CA ASP A 411 -17.55 -15.64 -14.82
C ASP A 411 -18.27 -14.92 -13.67
N HIS A 412 -19.21 -15.63 -13.06
CA HIS A 412 -20.07 -15.09 -12.00
C HIS A 412 -19.26 -14.56 -10.81
N GLN A 413 -18.13 -15.18 -10.46
CA GLN A 413 -17.31 -14.74 -9.32
C GLN A 413 -16.57 -13.44 -9.66
N LEU A 414 -15.96 -13.38 -10.85
CA LEU A 414 -15.26 -12.17 -11.30
C LEU A 414 -16.21 -10.98 -11.47
N ARG A 415 -17.42 -11.22 -11.98
CA ARG A 415 -18.46 -10.18 -12.14
C ARG A 415 -18.89 -9.60 -10.80
N LEU A 416 -19.29 -10.44 -9.85
CA LEU A 416 -19.71 -9.99 -8.52
C LEU A 416 -18.61 -9.18 -7.82
N LEU A 417 -17.35 -9.58 -8.00
CA LEU A 417 -16.21 -8.87 -7.45
C LEU A 417 -16.03 -7.49 -8.10
N THR A 418 -16.07 -7.44 -9.43
CA THR A 418 -15.95 -6.19 -10.20
C THR A 418 -17.07 -5.20 -9.84
N ASP A 419 -18.31 -5.69 -9.77
CA ASP A 419 -19.47 -4.86 -9.41
C ASP A 419 -19.33 -4.33 -7.98
N ARG A 420 -18.89 -5.16 -7.03
CA ARG A 420 -18.64 -4.73 -5.66
C ARG A 420 -17.56 -3.65 -5.58
N ILE A 421 -16.43 -3.84 -6.26
CA ILE A 421 -15.35 -2.83 -6.29
C ILE A 421 -15.87 -1.51 -6.89
N ARG A 422 -16.73 -1.57 -7.92
CA ARG A 422 -17.37 -0.40 -8.54
C ARG A 422 -18.36 0.30 -7.62
N GLU A 423 -19.21 -0.44 -6.91
CA GLU A 423 -20.16 0.12 -5.95
C GLU A 423 -19.43 0.77 -4.76
N GLU A 424 -18.36 0.15 -4.30
CA GLU A 424 -17.64 0.60 -3.12
C GLU A 424 -16.64 1.73 -3.39
N ALA A 425 -16.09 1.81 -4.59
CA ALA A 425 -15.22 2.90 -5.02
C ALA A 425 -16.06 4.00 -5.66
N SER A 426 -16.41 5.03 -4.90
CA SER A 426 -17.01 6.25 -5.43
C SER A 426 -15.97 7.06 -6.23
N GLY A 427 -16.38 7.70 -7.31
CA GLY A 427 -15.54 8.60 -8.10
C GLY A 427 -16.07 8.78 -9.51
N SER A 428 -15.85 9.97 -10.07
CA SER A 428 -16.20 10.32 -11.45
C SER A 428 -15.14 9.86 -12.45
N THR A 429 -13.88 9.76 -12.00
CA THR A 429 -12.77 9.21 -12.79
C THR A 429 -12.24 7.92 -12.16
N GLY A 430 -11.56 7.09 -12.95
CA GLY A 430 -10.91 5.91 -12.41
C GLY A 430 -9.88 6.23 -11.31
N TRP A 431 -9.19 7.37 -11.39
CA TRP A 431 -8.21 7.82 -10.39
C TRP A 431 -8.86 8.16 -9.05
N GLU A 432 -10.01 8.84 -9.07
CA GLU A 432 -10.81 9.11 -7.87
C GLU A 432 -11.31 7.82 -7.23
N ARG A 433 -11.74 6.85 -8.06
CA ARG A 433 -12.14 5.51 -7.61
C ARG A 433 -10.97 4.78 -6.96
N LEU A 434 -9.77 4.83 -7.53
CA LEU A 434 -8.56 4.27 -6.95
C LEU A 434 -8.21 4.93 -5.61
N GLY A 435 -8.24 6.27 -5.55
CA GLY A 435 -8.00 7.01 -4.33
C GLY A 435 -9.00 6.63 -3.22
N THR A 436 -10.28 6.53 -3.56
CA THR A 436 -11.32 6.08 -2.62
C THR A 436 -11.07 4.65 -2.15
N LEU A 437 -10.70 3.74 -3.04
CA LEU A 437 -10.35 2.37 -2.67
C LEU A 437 -9.17 2.34 -1.70
N LEU A 438 -8.10 3.10 -1.98
CA LEU A 438 -6.92 3.21 -1.10
C LEU A 438 -7.30 3.69 0.29
N LEU A 439 -8.20 4.67 0.40
CA LEU A 439 -8.73 5.13 1.69
C LEU A 439 -9.53 4.04 2.41
N LYS A 440 -10.39 3.31 1.69
CA LYS A 440 -11.23 2.24 2.26
C LYS A 440 -10.41 1.12 2.87
N ILE A 441 -9.36 0.70 2.17
CA ILE A 441 -8.48 -0.37 2.65
C ILE A 441 -7.32 0.16 3.52
N SER A 442 -7.47 1.38 4.04
CA SER A 442 -6.57 2.01 5.02
C SER A 442 -5.12 2.22 4.54
N GLN A 443 -4.93 2.37 3.23
CA GLN A 443 -3.63 2.66 2.60
C GLN A 443 -3.45 4.17 2.46
N PHE A 444 -3.52 4.88 3.58
CA PHE A 444 -3.57 6.34 3.64
C PHE A 444 -2.35 7.02 3.02
N ASN A 445 -1.15 6.44 3.17
CA ASN A 445 0.07 7.01 2.58
C ASN A 445 0.02 7.00 1.04
N LYS A 446 -0.40 5.87 0.45
CA LYS A 446 -0.56 5.76 -1.00
C LYS A 446 -1.68 6.64 -1.53
N ALA A 447 -2.78 6.75 -0.78
CA ALA A 447 -3.85 7.69 -1.11
C ALA A 447 -3.35 9.14 -1.09
N GLU A 448 -2.54 9.51 -0.09
CA GLU A 448 -1.93 10.83 -0.01
C GLU A 448 -1.00 11.12 -1.18
N GLU A 449 -0.08 10.21 -1.51
CA GLU A 449 0.80 10.32 -2.68
C GLU A 449 -0.02 10.55 -3.96
N LEU A 450 -1.01 9.67 -4.21
CA LEU A 450 -1.91 9.79 -5.35
C LEU A 450 -2.61 11.15 -5.40
N TYR A 451 -3.27 11.58 -4.32
CA TYR A 451 -4.03 12.83 -4.32
C TYR A 451 -3.13 14.07 -4.44
N ASN A 452 -1.90 14.05 -3.92
CA ASN A 452 -0.95 15.14 -4.12
C ASN A 452 -0.54 15.27 -5.59
N VAL A 453 -0.22 14.15 -6.25
CA VAL A 453 0.12 14.16 -7.69
C VAL A 453 -1.07 14.65 -8.52
N LEU A 454 -2.28 14.14 -8.26
CA LEU A 454 -3.48 14.57 -8.97
C LEU A 454 -3.79 16.06 -8.74
N LEU A 455 -3.56 16.56 -7.52
CA LEU A 455 -3.73 17.97 -7.18
C LEU A 455 -2.75 18.89 -7.92
N GLU A 456 -1.50 18.46 -8.11
CA GLU A 456 -0.50 19.21 -8.87
C GLU A 456 -0.81 19.26 -10.37
N GLN A 457 -1.46 18.21 -10.90
CA GLN A 457 -1.76 18.07 -12.33
C GLN A 457 -3.07 18.74 -12.74
N THR A 458 -4.06 18.82 -11.84
CA THR A 458 -5.37 19.38 -12.20
C THR A 458 -5.37 20.91 -12.24
N SER A 459 -6.07 21.46 -13.23
CA SER A 459 -6.42 22.88 -13.30
C SER A 459 -7.88 23.14 -12.94
N ASP A 460 -8.70 22.09 -12.80
CA ASP A 460 -10.12 22.18 -12.52
C ASP A 460 -10.36 22.42 -11.01
N GLU A 461 -11.13 23.45 -10.69
CA GLU A 461 -11.39 23.83 -9.30
C GLU A 461 -12.28 22.81 -8.58
N SER A 462 -13.21 22.15 -9.27
CA SER A 462 -14.04 21.10 -8.66
C SER A 462 -13.20 19.89 -8.27
N GLU A 463 -12.31 19.44 -9.15
CA GLU A 463 -11.35 18.36 -8.87
C GLU A 463 -10.40 18.72 -7.72
N LYS A 464 -9.83 19.94 -7.72
CA LYS A 464 -9.00 20.41 -6.59
C LYS A 464 -9.74 20.32 -5.26
N ALA A 465 -11.01 20.74 -5.23
CA ALA A 465 -11.82 20.67 -4.02
C ALA A 465 -12.09 19.22 -3.59
N TYR A 466 -12.20 18.28 -4.53
CA TYR A 466 -12.30 16.86 -4.24
C TYR A 466 -10.99 16.32 -3.65
N TYR A 467 -9.84 16.58 -4.27
CA TYR A 467 -8.53 16.11 -3.78
C TYR A 467 -8.17 16.71 -2.42
N TYR A 468 -8.40 18.02 -2.23
CA TYR A 468 -8.23 18.66 -0.91
C TYR A 468 -9.11 18.03 0.16
N HIS A 469 -10.37 17.69 -0.15
CA HIS A 469 -11.24 17.01 0.80
C HIS A 469 -10.67 15.65 1.22
N HIS A 470 -10.20 14.86 0.27
CA HIS A 470 -9.64 13.54 0.57
C HIS A 470 -8.26 13.61 1.26
N LEU A 471 -7.41 14.59 0.93
CA LEU A 471 -6.19 14.87 1.68
C LEU A 471 -6.50 15.27 3.13
N GLY A 472 -7.55 16.07 3.35
CA GLY A 472 -8.05 16.38 4.69
C GLY A 472 -8.48 15.13 5.46
N TYR A 473 -9.11 14.17 4.78
CA TYR A 473 -9.47 12.87 5.35
C TYR A 473 -8.24 12.05 5.75
N VAL A 474 -7.24 11.96 4.87
CA VAL A 474 -5.98 11.28 5.17
C VAL A 474 -5.28 11.91 6.37
N LYS A 475 -5.14 13.24 6.40
CA LYS A 475 -4.48 13.94 7.51
C LYS A 475 -5.20 13.79 8.84
N ASN A 476 -6.54 13.77 8.81
CA ASN A 476 -7.33 13.49 10.01
C ASN A 476 -7.08 12.08 10.55
N ASP A 477 -6.96 11.07 9.67
CA ASP A 477 -6.64 9.70 10.09
C ASP A 477 -5.21 9.58 10.65
N GLN A 478 -4.24 10.22 9.97
CA GLN A 478 -2.84 10.28 10.42
C GLN A 478 -2.64 11.05 11.74
N GLY A 479 -3.66 11.79 12.21
CA GLY A 479 -3.60 12.62 13.42
C GLY A 479 -2.98 14.00 13.21
N ASP A 480 -2.70 14.41 11.96
CA ASP A 480 -2.26 15.76 11.61
C ASP A 480 -3.48 16.67 11.45
N TYR A 481 -4.11 16.99 12.58
CA TYR A 481 -5.40 17.70 12.62
C TYR A 481 -5.32 19.13 12.06
N GLU A 482 -4.18 19.80 12.20
CA GLU A 482 -3.99 21.16 11.67
C GLU A 482 -4.01 21.14 10.14
N LYS A 483 -3.24 20.24 9.50
CA LYS A 483 -3.30 20.09 8.04
C LYS A 483 -4.66 19.56 7.59
N ALA A 484 -5.29 18.68 8.35
CA ALA A 484 -6.62 18.18 8.03
C ALA A 484 -7.63 19.34 7.91
N ILE A 485 -7.66 20.24 8.91
CA ILE A 485 -8.51 21.43 8.89
C ILE A 485 -8.16 22.30 7.69
N TRP A 486 -6.87 22.59 7.46
CA TRP A 486 -6.43 23.41 6.34
C TRP A 486 -6.94 22.87 5.00
N TYR A 487 -6.72 21.59 4.73
CA TYR A 487 -7.17 20.92 3.51
C TYR A 487 -8.69 20.98 3.35
N TYR A 488 -9.45 20.69 4.40
CA TYR A 488 -10.91 20.81 4.34
C TYR A 488 -11.38 22.25 4.13
N GLU A 489 -10.72 23.24 4.72
CA GLU A 489 -11.03 24.65 4.53
C GLU A 489 -10.77 25.10 3.08
N GLN A 490 -9.66 24.65 2.47
CA GLN A 490 -9.40 24.88 1.04
C GLN A 490 -10.50 24.26 0.17
N ALA A 491 -10.91 23.02 0.46
CA ALA A 491 -12.02 22.37 -0.25
C ALA A 491 -13.34 23.13 -0.09
N VAL A 492 -13.65 23.62 1.12
CA VAL A 492 -14.84 24.44 1.38
C VAL A 492 -14.80 25.75 0.63
N GLU A 493 -13.67 26.47 0.65
CA GLU A 493 -13.54 27.76 -0.02
C GLU A 493 -13.83 27.64 -1.51
N ILE A 494 -13.29 26.62 -2.16
CA ILE A 494 -13.55 26.36 -3.58
C ILE A 494 -15.02 25.99 -3.79
N ARG A 495 -15.56 25.02 -3.03
CA ARG A 495 -16.97 24.59 -3.15
C ARG A 495 -17.96 25.72 -2.93
N GLN A 496 -17.67 26.67 -2.04
CA GLN A 496 -18.52 27.85 -1.82
C GLN A 496 -18.54 28.80 -3.02
N LYS A 497 -17.45 28.84 -3.80
CA LYS A 497 -17.36 29.67 -5.02
C LYS A 497 -17.98 28.96 -6.24
N THR A 498 -17.92 27.64 -6.30
CA THR A 498 -18.30 26.86 -7.48
C THR A 498 -19.67 26.18 -7.39
N LEU A 499 -20.16 25.89 -6.18
CA LEU A 499 -21.40 25.14 -5.94
C LEU A 499 -22.47 26.00 -5.25
N PRO A 500 -23.76 25.65 -5.40
CA PRO A 500 -24.84 26.24 -4.60
C PRO A 500 -24.60 26.09 -3.10
N SER A 501 -25.07 27.05 -2.29
CA SER A 501 -24.87 27.04 -0.83
C SER A 501 -25.47 25.83 -0.12
N ASN A 502 -26.43 25.14 -0.74
CA ASN A 502 -27.07 23.93 -0.23
C ASN A 502 -26.52 22.63 -0.87
N HIS A 503 -25.37 22.68 -1.53
CA HIS A 503 -24.82 21.49 -2.19
C HIS A 503 -24.38 20.42 -1.16
N PRO A 504 -24.67 19.13 -1.39
CA PRO A 504 -24.31 18.03 -0.47
C PRO A 504 -22.82 18.00 -0.10
N ASP A 505 -21.92 18.30 -1.03
CA ASP A 505 -20.47 18.30 -0.80
C ASP A 505 -20.01 19.35 0.23
N LEU A 506 -20.73 20.47 0.36
CA LEU A 506 -20.47 21.45 1.42
C LEU A 506 -20.84 20.86 2.78
N ALA A 507 -21.99 20.17 2.87
CA ALA A 507 -22.37 19.48 4.10
C ALA A 507 -21.36 18.41 4.51
N THR A 508 -20.85 17.63 3.56
CA THR A 508 -19.82 16.60 3.82
C THR A 508 -18.52 17.24 4.31
N SER A 509 -18.03 18.31 3.69
CA SER A 509 -16.84 19.02 4.19
C SER A 509 -17.04 19.63 5.57
N TYR A 510 -18.15 20.32 5.82
CA TYR A 510 -18.43 20.88 7.15
C TYR A 510 -18.54 19.80 8.21
N ASN A 511 -19.20 18.67 7.91
CA ASN A 511 -19.26 17.55 8.82
C ASN A 511 -17.86 17.02 9.18
N ASN A 512 -16.96 16.94 8.20
CA ASN A 512 -15.60 16.44 8.44
C ASN A 512 -14.75 17.45 9.23
N ILE A 513 -14.86 18.75 8.96
CA ILE A 513 -14.25 19.81 9.78
C ILE A 513 -14.77 19.72 11.23
N GLY A 514 -16.08 19.57 11.41
CA GLY A 514 -16.69 19.36 12.72
C GLY A 514 -16.13 18.13 13.45
N SER A 515 -15.88 17.04 12.72
CA SER A 515 -15.24 15.84 13.23
C SER A 515 -13.82 16.07 13.73
N VAL A 516 -13.01 16.82 12.96
CA VAL A 516 -11.65 17.18 13.40
C VAL A 516 -11.70 18.06 14.65
N TYR A 517 -12.54 19.09 14.68
CA TYR A 517 -12.68 19.94 15.86
C TYR A 517 -13.16 19.18 17.10
N ASN A 518 -14.07 18.22 16.92
CA ASN A 518 -14.53 17.34 18.00
C ASN A 518 -13.40 16.47 18.55
N ARG A 519 -12.52 15.95 17.68
CA ARG A 519 -11.35 15.15 18.06
C ARG A 519 -10.32 15.95 18.83
N ILE A 520 -10.08 17.22 18.45
CA ILE A 520 -9.10 18.07 19.13
C ILE A 520 -9.65 18.81 20.37
N GLY A 521 -10.92 18.59 20.71
CA GLY A 521 -11.54 19.16 21.92
C GLY A 521 -12.12 20.57 21.77
N GLU A 522 -12.15 21.12 20.55
CA GLU A 522 -12.72 22.43 20.24
C GLU A 522 -14.24 22.32 20.00
N TYR A 523 -14.98 21.94 21.05
CA TYR A 523 -16.37 21.49 20.95
C TYR A 523 -17.35 22.53 20.38
N LEU A 524 -17.17 23.81 20.71
CA LEU A 524 -18.04 24.87 20.18
C LEU A 524 -17.86 25.07 18.66
N LYS A 525 -16.62 24.96 18.16
CA LYS A 525 -16.36 24.99 16.71
C LYS A 525 -16.97 23.75 16.05
N ALA A 526 -16.78 22.57 16.66
CA ALA A 526 -17.37 21.33 16.17
C ALA A 526 -18.90 21.44 16.00
N LEU A 527 -19.60 21.95 17.01
CA LEU A 527 -21.05 22.20 16.95
C LEU A 527 -21.40 23.12 15.79
N SER A 528 -20.74 24.27 15.67
CA SER A 528 -21.02 25.23 14.58
C SER A 528 -20.90 24.61 13.18
N TYR A 529 -19.87 23.79 12.95
CA TYR A 529 -19.70 23.12 11.66
C TYR A 529 -20.70 21.97 11.45
N TYR A 530 -21.01 21.18 12.48
CA TYR A 530 -22.05 20.16 12.38
C TYR A 530 -23.44 20.74 12.16
N GLU A 531 -23.76 21.88 12.77
CA GLU A 531 -25.03 22.59 12.57
C GLU A 531 -25.14 23.12 11.14
N LYS A 532 -24.08 23.70 10.57
CA LYS A 532 -24.04 24.08 9.14
C LYS A 532 -24.27 22.89 8.21
N ALA A 533 -23.63 21.75 8.50
CA ALA A 533 -23.82 20.53 7.72
C ALA A 533 -25.25 19.99 7.80
N LEU A 534 -25.83 20.02 9.01
CA LEU A 534 -27.21 19.61 9.26
C LEU A 534 -28.20 20.53 8.54
N GLU A 535 -28.04 21.85 8.64
CA GLU A 535 -28.91 22.83 7.97
C GLU A 535 -28.97 22.58 6.46
N ILE A 536 -27.81 22.38 5.82
CA ILE A 536 -27.73 22.07 4.39
C ILE A 536 -28.46 20.74 4.09
N ARG A 537 -28.20 19.69 4.86
CA ARG A 537 -28.84 18.38 4.69
C ARG A 537 -30.37 18.46 4.83
N GLU A 538 -30.88 19.25 5.77
CA GLU A 538 -32.33 19.46 5.97
C GLU A 538 -33.02 20.14 4.78
N THR A 539 -32.29 20.83 3.91
CA THR A 539 -32.89 21.49 2.72
C THR A 539 -33.25 20.54 1.59
N PHE A 540 -32.58 19.38 1.47
CA PHE A 540 -32.77 18.45 0.34
C PHE A 540 -33.08 17.01 0.75
N LEU A 541 -32.83 16.64 2.01
CA LEU A 541 -33.16 15.31 2.53
C LEU A 541 -34.54 15.30 3.19
N PRO A 542 -35.33 14.23 3.01
CA PRO A 542 -36.55 14.05 3.78
C PRO A 542 -36.22 13.91 5.27
N SER A 543 -37.14 14.32 6.15
CA SER A 543 -36.92 14.30 7.62
C SER A 543 -36.64 12.90 8.20
N SER A 544 -36.94 11.84 7.45
CA SER A 544 -36.64 10.46 7.81
C SER A 544 -35.33 9.93 7.22
N HIS A 545 -34.50 10.76 6.56
CA HIS A 545 -33.29 10.28 5.90
C HIS A 545 -32.21 9.85 6.92
N PRO A 546 -31.55 8.68 6.74
CA PRO A 546 -30.49 8.21 7.63
C PRO A 546 -29.33 9.19 7.87
N ASP A 547 -28.99 10.04 6.89
CA ASP A 547 -27.91 11.02 7.05
C ASP A 547 -28.25 12.14 8.04
N LEU A 548 -29.53 12.45 8.23
CA LEU A 548 -29.95 13.36 9.30
C LEU A 548 -29.72 12.72 10.67
N ALA A 549 -30.00 11.43 10.81
CA ALA A 549 -29.69 10.68 12.03
C ALA A 549 -28.19 10.64 12.34
N SER A 550 -27.35 10.45 11.31
CA SER A 550 -25.89 10.56 11.45
C SER A 550 -25.45 11.96 11.92
N SER A 551 -26.10 13.01 11.40
CA SER A 551 -25.82 14.40 11.80
C SER A 551 -26.21 14.66 13.27
N TYR A 552 -27.40 14.19 13.68
CA TYR A 552 -27.83 14.29 15.08
C TYR A 552 -26.94 13.48 16.01
N ASN A 553 -26.47 12.30 15.62
CA ASN A 553 -25.50 11.51 16.39
C ASN A 553 -24.18 12.28 16.62
N ASN A 554 -23.67 12.96 15.59
CA ASN A 554 -22.44 13.76 15.71
C ASN A 554 -22.60 14.92 16.69
N ILE A 555 -23.71 15.67 16.59
CA ILE A 555 -24.04 16.76 17.51
C ILE A 555 -24.23 16.23 18.95
N GLY A 556 -24.98 15.13 19.10
CA GLY A 556 -25.17 14.46 20.39
C GLY A 556 -23.85 14.03 21.03
N SER A 557 -22.89 13.57 20.23
CA SER A 557 -21.55 13.22 20.71
C SER A 557 -20.79 14.41 21.26
N VAL A 558 -20.92 15.59 20.64
CA VAL A 558 -20.25 16.80 21.15
C VAL A 558 -20.88 17.23 22.47
N TYR A 559 -22.21 17.25 22.56
CA TYR A 559 -22.91 17.57 23.82
C TYR A 559 -22.56 16.59 24.95
N ASN A 560 -22.43 15.29 24.65
CA ASN A 560 -21.99 14.29 25.63
C ASN A 560 -20.58 14.61 26.16
N ARG A 561 -19.64 14.97 25.28
CA ARG A 561 -18.27 15.36 25.68
C ARG A 561 -18.22 16.67 26.47
N MET A 562 -19.15 17.58 26.22
CA MET A 562 -19.33 18.81 26.99
C MET A 562 -20.07 18.60 28.33
N GLY A 563 -20.51 17.37 28.65
CA GLY A 563 -21.27 17.11 29.88
C GLY A 563 -22.72 17.62 29.86
N GLU A 564 -23.21 18.08 28.71
CA GLU A 564 -24.58 18.57 28.50
C GLU A 564 -25.50 17.39 28.16
N TYR A 565 -25.59 16.42 29.09
CA TYR A 565 -26.18 15.10 28.83
C TYR A 565 -27.63 15.13 28.36
N SER A 566 -28.46 16.05 28.87
CA SER A 566 -29.86 16.18 28.41
C SER A 566 -29.98 16.58 26.94
N LYS A 567 -29.07 17.44 26.46
CA LYS A 567 -29.02 17.80 25.02
C LYS A 567 -28.52 16.62 24.21
N ALA A 568 -27.49 15.92 24.69
CA ALA A 568 -26.96 14.73 24.03
C ALA A 568 -28.06 13.66 23.83
N LEU A 569 -28.82 13.33 24.88
CA LEU A 569 -29.95 12.40 24.80
C LEU A 569 -31.00 12.87 23.79
N SER A 570 -31.39 14.15 23.82
CA SER A 570 -32.37 14.68 22.86
C SER A 570 -31.96 14.50 21.40
N PHE A 571 -30.69 14.71 21.07
CA PHE A 571 -30.18 14.50 19.71
C PHE A 571 -30.06 13.01 19.36
N TYR A 572 -29.60 12.17 20.30
CA TYR A 572 -29.53 10.73 20.09
C TYR A 572 -30.92 10.08 19.93
N ASP A 573 -31.93 10.57 20.66
CA ASP A 573 -33.31 10.10 20.53
C ASP A 573 -33.90 10.46 19.16
N LYS A 574 -33.61 11.66 18.63
CA LYS A 574 -34.00 12.02 17.24
C LYS A 574 -33.36 11.08 16.21
N ALA A 575 -32.07 10.78 16.37
CA ALA A 575 -31.37 9.83 15.48
C ALA A 575 -31.98 8.42 15.57
N LEU A 576 -32.24 7.96 16.79
CA LEU A 576 -32.85 6.66 17.06
C LEU A 576 -34.26 6.57 16.44
N GLU A 577 -35.08 7.61 16.57
CA GLU A 577 -36.44 7.66 16.00
C GLU A 577 -36.41 7.51 14.47
N ILE A 578 -35.49 8.21 13.79
CA ILE A 578 -35.31 8.09 12.34
C ILE A 578 -34.94 6.65 11.96
N TYR A 579 -33.94 6.07 12.63
CA TYR A 579 -33.50 4.70 12.34
C TYR A 579 -34.58 3.67 12.64
N GLN A 580 -35.36 3.82 13.72
CA GLN A 580 -36.46 2.91 14.04
C GLN A 580 -37.58 2.95 12.99
N LYS A 581 -37.83 4.12 12.38
CA LYS A 581 -38.85 4.27 11.32
C LYS A 581 -38.40 3.74 9.97
N THR A 582 -37.10 3.76 9.68
CA THR A 582 -36.56 3.51 8.33
C THR A 582 -35.82 2.21 8.17
N LEU A 583 -35.33 1.62 9.26
CA LEU A 583 -34.49 0.44 9.23
C LEU A 583 -35.18 -0.74 9.92
N LEU A 584 -34.78 -1.96 9.53
CA LEU A 584 -35.22 -3.18 10.21
C LEU A 584 -34.76 -3.15 11.68
N SER A 585 -35.50 -3.81 12.56
CA SER A 585 -35.26 -3.79 14.02
C SER A 585 -33.87 -4.28 14.45
N ASN A 586 -33.18 -5.03 13.60
CA ASN A 586 -31.84 -5.57 13.85
C ASN A 586 -30.75 -4.85 13.05
N HIS A 587 -31.01 -3.65 12.51
CA HIS A 587 -30.01 -2.94 11.71
C HIS A 587 -28.84 -2.42 12.57
N PRO A 588 -27.56 -2.53 12.11
CA PRO A 588 -26.39 -2.09 12.87
C PRO A 588 -26.42 -0.64 13.38
N HIS A 589 -27.03 0.27 12.63
CA HIS A 589 -27.21 1.67 13.05
C HIS A 589 -28.03 1.82 14.35
N LEU A 590 -29.00 0.93 14.61
CA LEU A 590 -29.73 0.94 15.88
C LEU A 590 -28.81 0.58 17.06
N ALA A 591 -27.90 -0.38 16.87
CA ALA A 591 -26.91 -0.71 17.88
C ALA A 591 -25.97 0.46 18.18
N ILE A 592 -25.58 1.25 17.17
CA ILE A 592 -24.78 2.46 17.35
C ILE A 592 -25.53 3.48 18.21
N SER A 593 -26.81 3.75 17.90
CA SER A 593 -27.64 4.67 18.69
C SER A 593 -27.80 4.21 20.14
N TYR A 594 -28.09 2.93 20.37
CA TYR A 594 -28.18 2.40 21.74
C TYR A 594 -26.86 2.48 22.49
N ASN A 595 -25.72 2.17 21.85
CA ASN A 595 -24.40 2.34 22.44
C ASN A 595 -24.12 3.81 22.84
N ASN A 596 -24.47 4.77 21.98
CA ASN A 596 -24.29 6.19 22.26
C ASN A 596 -25.14 6.66 23.45
N ILE A 597 -26.41 6.26 23.50
CA ILE A 597 -27.31 6.55 24.63
C ILE A 597 -26.77 5.90 25.93
N SER A 598 -26.25 4.67 25.84
CA SER A 598 -25.63 3.97 26.97
C SER A 598 -24.44 4.75 27.52
N ASN A 599 -23.56 5.25 26.65
CA ASN A 599 -22.40 6.07 27.05
C ASN A 599 -22.85 7.34 27.81
N VAL A 600 -23.97 7.96 27.41
CA VAL A 600 -24.50 9.13 28.13
C VAL A 600 -24.95 8.76 29.53
N TYR A 601 -25.71 7.66 29.67
CA TYR A 601 -26.14 7.18 30.99
C TYR A 601 -24.96 6.74 31.87
N ASP A 602 -23.91 6.12 31.30
CA ASP A 602 -22.68 5.78 32.02
C ASP A 602 -22.01 7.06 32.56
N ASN A 603 -21.86 8.08 31.72
CA ASN A 603 -21.29 9.37 32.11
C ASN A 603 -22.12 10.10 33.19
N MET A 604 -23.43 9.89 33.22
CA MET A 604 -24.32 10.40 34.27
C MET A 604 -24.25 9.61 35.59
N GLY A 605 -23.62 8.44 35.61
CA GLY A 605 -23.64 7.51 36.75
C GLY A 605 -24.91 6.66 36.86
N GLU A 606 -25.76 6.66 35.82
CA GLU A 606 -27.01 5.90 35.75
C GLU A 606 -26.74 4.49 35.20
N TYR A 607 -25.89 3.74 35.90
CA TYR A 607 -25.29 2.50 35.39
C TYR A 607 -26.30 1.43 34.96
N SER A 608 -27.41 1.25 35.69
CA SER A 608 -28.46 0.29 35.32
C SER A 608 -29.12 0.62 33.98
N LYS A 609 -29.32 1.90 33.67
CA LYS A 609 -29.85 2.32 32.36
C LYS A 609 -28.81 2.12 31.27
N ALA A 610 -27.54 2.45 31.55
CA ALA A 610 -26.44 2.22 30.62
C ALA A 610 -26.35 0.74 30.21
N LEU A 611 -26.33 -0.18 31.19
CA LEU A 611 -26.29 -1.62 30.94
C LEU A 611 -27.49 -2.08 30.11
N SER A 612 -28.71 -1.65 30.43
CA SER A 612 -29.90 -2.02 29.66
C SER A 612 -29.84 -1.61 28.18
N PHE A 613 -29.28 -0.44 27.87
CA PHE A 613 -29.10 -0.03 26.48
C PHE A 613 -27.91 -0.72 25.80
N TYR A 614 -26.82 -1.02 26.52
CA TYR A 614 -25.73 -1.83 25.97
C TYR A 614 -26.20 -3.25 25.64
N GLU A 615 -27.05 -3.86 26.47
CA GLU A 615 -27.66 -5.17 26.20
C GLU A 615 -28.46 -5.18 24.90
N LYS A 616 -29.25 -4.13 24.63
CA LYS A 616 -29.97 -3.97 23.35
C LYS A 616 -29.00 -3.86 22.17
N ALA A 617 -27.91 -3.10 22.33
CA ALA A 617 -26.90 -2.98 21.28
C ALA A 617 -26.19 -4.33 21.03
N LEU A 618 -25.92 -5.08 22.10
CA LEU A 618 -25.27 -6.38 22.07
C LEU A 618 -26.15 -7.41 21.37
N GLU A 619 -27.45 -7.48 21.71
CA GLU A 619 -28.41 -8.41 21.08
C GLU A 619 -28.47 -8.21 19.56
N ILE A 620 -28.43 -6.96 19.10
CA ILE A 620 -28.42 -6.66 17.65
C ILE A 620 -27.11 -7.11 17.01
N ARG A 621 -25.96 -6.80 17.63
CA ARG A 621 -24.64 -7.14 17.08
C ARG A 621 -24.39 -8.66 17.05
N GLU A 622 -24.79 -9.39 18.09
CA GLU A 622 -24.63 -10.85 18.16
C GLU A 622 -25.43 -11.61 17.10
N LYS A 623 -26.52 -11.04 16.58
CA LYS A 623 -27.34 -11.67 15.51
C LYS A 623 -26.68 -11.64 14.13
N PHE A 624 -25.82 -10.66 13.84
CA PHE A 624 -25.29 -10.42 12.49
C PHE A 624 -23.77 -10.47 12.39
N LEU A 625 -23.05 -10.26 13.50
CA LEU A 625 -21.61 -10.30 13.50
C LEU A 625 -21.10 -11.68 13.92
N PRO A 626 -20.04 -12.20 13.27
CA PRO A 626 -19.33 -13.38 13.77
C PRO A 626 -18.90 -13.17 15.23
N SER A 627 -18.86 -14.24 16.02
CA SER A 627 -18.54 -14.17 17.46
C SER A 627 -17.16 -13.57 17.78
N TYR A 628 -16.29 -13.48 16.77
CA TYR A 628 -14.95 -12.90 16.84
C TYR A 628 -14.85 -11.50 16.20
N HIS A 629 -15.97 -10.82 15.93
CA HIS A 629 -15.92 -9.50 15.30
C HIS A 629 -15.47 -8.39 16.29
N PRO A 630 -14.52 -7.50 15.92
CA PRO A 630 -14.04 -6.43 16.80
C PRO A 630 -15.13 -5.50 17.37
N ASP A 631 -16.22 -5.26 16.64
CA ASP A 631 -17.34 -4.46 17.16
C ASP A 631 -18.07 -5.10 18.36
N LEU A 632 -18.03 -6.44 18.50
CA LEU A 632 -18.53 -7.11 19.71
C LEU A 632 -17.59 -6.86 20.89
N ALA A 633 -16.28 -6.96 20.66
CA ALA A 633 -15.27 -6.62 21.65
C ALA A 633 -15.44 -5.18 22.17
N SER A 634 -15.69 -4.20 21.29
CA SER A 634 -15.94 -2.82 21.71
C SER A 634 -17.14 -2.68 22.67
N LEU A 635 -18.24 -3.43 22.48
CA LEU A 635 -19.37 -3.41 23.40
C LEU A 635 -19.05 -4.07 24.74
N TYR A 636 -18.40 -5.25 24.73
CA TYR A 636 -17.99 -5.89 25.96
C TYR A 636 -17.03 -5.02 26.77
N ASN A 637 -16.12 -4.32 26.09
CA ASN A 637 -15.24 -3.34 26.72
C ASN A 637 -16.03 -2.21 27.41
N ASN A 638 -17.05 -1.66 26.75
CA ASN A 638 -17.88 -0.61 27.34
C ASN A 638 -18.67 -1.11 28.56
N ILE A 639 -19.23 -2.31 28.48
CA ILE A 639 -19.92 -2.96 29.62
C ILE A 639 -18.94 -3.19 30.78
N GLY A 640 -17.73 -3.69 30.50
CA GLY A 640 -16.66 -3.85 31.49
C GLY A 640 -16.29 -2.53 32.18
N SER A 641 -16.29 -1.42 31.44
CA SER A 641 -16.06 -0.08 31.98
C SER A 641 -17.15 0.35 32.97
N VAL A 642 -18.42 0.07 32.67
CA VAL A 642 -19.53 0.34 33.59
C VAL A 642 -19.35 -0.45 34.89
N TYR A 643 -19.09 -1.76 34.80
CA TYR A 643 -18.86 -2.58 35.99
C TYR A 643 -17.64 -2.12 36.81
N ASN A 644 -16.57 -1.67 36.16
CA ASN A 644 -15.41 -1.10 36.85
C ASN A 644 -15.78 0.17 37.64
N ARG A 645 -16.58 1.07 37.06
CA ARG A 645 -17.07 2.29 37.74
C ARG A 645 -18.02 1.96 38.91
N MET A 646 -18.78 0.88 38.81
CA MET A 646 -19.62 0.36 39.89
C MET A 646 -18.81 -0.29 41.04
N GLY A 647 -17.51 -0.54 40.84
CA GLY A 647 -16.69 -1.29 41.79
C GLY A 647 -16.85 -2.81 41.70
N GLU A 648 -17.58 -3.31 40.71
CA GLU A 648 -17.78 -4.74 40.45
C GLU A 648 -16.61 -5.30 39.62
N TYR A 649 -15.42 -5.31 40.22
CA TYR A 649 -14.17 -5.61 39.50
C TYR A 649 -14.12 -7.00 38.87
N SER A 650 -14.74 -8.02 39.48
CA SER A 650 -14.81 -9.37 38.91
C SER A 650 -15.61 -9.41 37.60
N ASN A 651 -16.74 -8.69 37.56
CA ASN A 651 -17.54 -8.57 36.33
C ASN A 651 -16.76 -7.77 35.27
N ALA A 652 -16.13 -6.67 35.66
CA ALA A 652 -15.30 -5.87 34.76
C ALA A 652 -14.18 -6.70 34.10
N LEU A 653 -13.42 -7.47 34.90
CA LEU A 653 -12.37 -8.35 34.39
C LEU A 653 -12.93 -9.39 33.41
N SER A 654 -14.05 -10.05 33.76
CA SER A 654 -14.67 -11.04 32.88
C SER A 654 -15.03 -10.47 31.49
N PHE A 655 -15.60 -9.26 31.45
CA PHE A 655 -15.93 -8.59 30.19
C PHE A 655 -14.69 -8.12 29.40
N TYR A 656 -13.66 -7.63 30.08
CA TYR A 656 -12.41 -7.25 29.41
C TYR A 656 -11.59 -8.46 28.93
N GLU A 657 -11.60 -9.57 29.65
CA GLU A 657 -10.98 -10.82 29.19
C GLU A 657 -11.69 -11.38 27.96
N LYS A 658 -13.03 -11.34 27.92
CA LYS A 658 -13.81 -11.70 26.73
C LYS A 658 -13.51 -10.77 25.55
N THR A 659 -13.32 -9.48 25.81
CA THR A 659 -12.89 -8.50 24.80
C THR A 659 -11.53 -8.89 24.22
N LEU A 660 -10.57 -9.22 25.09
CA LEU A 660 -9.22 -9.60 24.68
C LEU A 660 -9.23 -10.89 23.85
N GLU A 661 -9.98 -11.92 24.26
CA GLU A 661 -10.12 -13.18 23.52
C GLU A 661 -10.62 -12.97 22.09
N ILE A 662 -11.64 -12.12 21.93
CA ILE A 662 -12.19 -11.77 20.61
C ILE A 662 -11.14 -11.08 19.74
N LEU A 663 -10.44 -10.08 20.30
CA LEU A 663 -9.45 -9.31 19.56
C LEU A 663 -8.21 -10.12 19.20
N GLU A 664 -7.73 -11.01 20.09
CA GLU A 664 -6.59 -11.89 19.82
C GLU A 664 -6.88 -12.90 18.70
N LYS A 665 -8.14 -13.33 18.59
CA LYS A 665 -8.59 -14.19 17.50
C LYS A 665 -8.76 -13.43 16.17
N ALA A 666 -9.11 -12.15 16.24
CA ALA A 666 -9.51 -11.37 15.08
C ALA A 666 -8.38 -10.53 14.46
N LEU A 667 -7.37 -10.16 15.26
CA LEU A 667 -6.40 -9.12 14.91
C LEU A 667 -4.96 -9.58 15.15
N PRO A 668 -3.98 -9.03 14.42
CA PRO A 668 -2.56 -9.27 14.70
C PRO A 668 -2.18 -8.90 16.13
N SER A 669 -1.18 -9.58 16.69
CA SER A 669 -0.77 -9.42 18.10
C SER A 669 -0.27 -8.01 18.47
N ASN A 670 0.03 -7.17 17.49
CA ASN A 670 0.46 -5.78 17.66
C ASN A 670 -0.67 -4.76 17.35
N HIS A 671 -1.92 -5.19 17.23
CA HIS A 671 -3.01 -4.27 16.91
C HIS A 671 -3.36 -3.33 18.08
N PRO A 672 -3.56 -2.01 17.86
CA PRO A 672 -3.87 -1.03 18.92
C PRO A 672 -5.04 -1.39 19.84
N TYR A 673 -6.06 -2.08 19.34
CA TYR A 673 -7.21 -2.50 20.15
C TYR A 673 -6.86 -3.49 21.27
N LEU A 674 -5.82 -4.32 21.08
CA LEU A 674 -5.29 -5.18 22.14
C LEU A 674 -4.68 -4.33 23.26
N ALA A 675 -3.94 -3.27 22.87
CA ALA A 675 -3.33 -2.32 23.79
C ALA A 675 -4.38 -1.66 24.71
N ILE A 676 -5.48 -1.18 24.14
CA ILE A 676 -6.62 -0.60 24.89
C ILE A 676 -7.20 -1.61 25.89
N SER A 677 -7.35 -2.88 25.49
CA SER A 677 -7.90 -3.92 26.36
C SER A 677 -6.97 -4.22 27.54
N TYR A 678 -5.67 -4.33 27.28
CA TYR A 678 -4.66 -4.48 28.34
C TYR A 678 -4.64 -3.28 29.28
N ASN A 679 -4.76 -2.06 28.76
CA ASN A 679 -4.86 -0.84 29.58
C ASN A 679 -6.06 -0.89 30.53
N ASN A 680 -7.23 -1.29 30.04
CA ASN A 680 -8.45 -1.37 30.83
C ASN A 680 -8.38 -2.45 31.93
N ILE A 681 -7.78 -3.60 31.63
CA ILE A 681 -7.51 -4.64 32.64
C ILE A 681 -6.54 -4.12 33.70
N GLY A 682 -5.46 -3.44 33.28
CA GLY A 682 -4.51 -2.79 34.19
C GLY A 682 -5.19 -1.77 35.11
N LEU A 683 -6.17 -1.02 34.60
CA LEU A 683 -6.96 -0.07 35.37
C LEU A 683 -7.80 -0.76 36.46
N VAL A 684 -8.42 -1.89 36.15
CA VAL A 684 -9.17 -2.67 37.16
C VAL A 684 -8.23 -3.16 38.28
N TYR A 685 -7.07 -3.73 37.93
CA TYR A 685 -6.10 -4.16 38.95
C TYR A 685 -5.56 -2.98 39.78
N ASN A 686 -5.34 -1.81 39.17
CA ASN A 686 -4.97 -0.60 39.91
C ASN A 686 -6.07 -0.14 40.88
N ASN A 687 -7.33 -0.27 40.50
CA ASN A 687 -8.47 0.04 41.38
C ASN A 687 -8.58 -0.96 42.54
N MET A 688 -8.21 -2.23 42.31
CA MET A 688 -8.13 -3.27 43.35
C MET A 688 -6.91 -3.13 44.28
N GLY A 689 -5.95 -2.24 43.97
CA GLY A 689 -4.68 -2.13 44.70
C GLY A 689 -3.63 -3.19 44.34
N GLU A 690 -3.89 -3.99 43.30
CA GLU A 690 -3.00 -5.04 42.78
C GLU A 690 -1.97 -4.43 41.82
N TYR A 691 -1.13 -3.54 42.34
CA TYR A 691 -0.25 -2.67 41.53
C TYR A 691 0.73 -3.42 40.63
N SER A 692 1.28 -4.54 41.08
CA SER A 692 2.20 -5.35 40.25
C SER A 692 1.52 -5.94 39.02
N LYS A 693 0.25 -6.39 39.16
CA LYS A 693 -0.54 -6.87 38.02
C LYS A 693 -0.87 -5.71 37.08
N ALA A 694 -1.29 -4.57 37.65
CA ALA A 694 -1.59 -3.37 36.87
C ALA A 694 -0.41 -2.94 35.99
N LEU A 695 0.80 -2.86 36.55
CA LEU A 695 2.02 -2.53 35.82
C LEU A 695 2.31 -3.53 34.69
N SER A 696 2.19 -4.84 34.95
CA SER A 696 2.42 -5.86 33.92
C SER A 696 1.48 -5.71 32.70
N TYR A 697 0.21 -5.37 32.95
CA TYR A 697 -0.75 -5.13 31.87
C TYR A 697 -0.47 -3.82 31.12
N TYR A 698 -0.12 -2.75 31.83
CA TYR A 698 0.28 -1.49 31.17
C TYR A 698 1.57 -1.62 30.37
N GLU A 699 2.52 -2.45 30.79
CA GLU A 699 3.75 -2.72 30.04
C GLU A 699 3.47 -3.40 28.69
N LYS A 700 2.52 -4.35 28.64
CA LYS A 700 2.06 -4.97 27.39
C LYS A 700 1.42 -3.95 26.45
N ASP A 701 0.58 -3.07 26.99
CA ASP A 701 -0.02 -1.96 26.25
C ASP A 701 1.06 -1.02 25.68
N VAL A 702 2.03 -0.61 26.50
CA VAL A 702 3.17 0.21 26.06
C VAL A 702 3.97 -0.49 24.96
N GLU A 703 4.24 -1.78 25.08
CA GLU A 703 4.98 -2.56 24.08
C GLU A 703 4.27 -2.53 22.71
N ILE A 704 2.95 -2.75 22.70
CA ILE A 704 2.14 -2.69 21.47
C ILE A 704 2.12 -1.26 20.91
N CYS A 705 1.89 -0.27 21.78
CA CYS A 705 1.86 1.14 21.39
C CYS A 705 3.20 1.64 20.84
N GLN A 706 4.33 1.15 21.36
CA GLN A 706 5.66 1.49 20.85
C GLN A 706 5.96 0.83 19.50
N LYS A 707 5.47 -0.40 19.28
CA LYS A 707 5.62 -1.14 18.02
C LYS A 707 4.73 -0.60 16.90
N THR A 708 3.68 0.15 17.22
CA THR A 708 2.72 0.69 16.24
C THR A 708 3.01 2.17 15.95
N PHE A 709 3.45 2.49 14.72
CA PHE A 709 3.92 3.84 14.34
C PHE A 709 2.85 4.95 14.42
N ARG A 710 3.33 6.20 14.68
CA ARG A 710 2.72 7.55 14.60
C ARG A 710 1.28 7.79 15.12
N SER A 711 0.28 7.01 14.73
CA SER A 711 -1.15 7.26 15.04
C SER A 711 -1.54 6.92 16.49
N ASN A 712 -0.79 6.07 17.17
CA ASN A 712 -1.12 5.60 18.53
C ASN A 712 -0.44 6.39 19.67
N ARG A 713 0.18 7.54 19.36
CA ARG A 713 0.89 8.37 20.33
C ARG A 713 0.01 8.82 21.51
N PRO A 714 -1.26 9.27 21.31
CA PRO A 714 -2.11 9.64 22.44
C PRO A 714 -2.42 8.47 23.38
N SER A 715 -2.60 7.25 22.86
CA SER A 715 -2.84 6.05 23.70
C SER A 715 -1.60 5.70 24.53
N LEU A 716 -0.40 5.78 23.94
CA LEU A 716 0.85 5.60 24.66
C LEU A 716 0.98 6.58 25.85
N ALA A 717 0.55 7.84 25.66
CA ALA A 717 0.54 8.82 26.73
C ALA A 717 -0.45 8.45 27.85
N ILE A 718 -1.60 7.86 27.52
CA ILE A 718 -2.56 7.34 28.51
C ILE A 718 -1.92 6.21 29.32
N SER A 719 -1.23 5.27 28.67
CA SER A 719 -0.52 4.16 29.34
C SER A 719 0.54 4.69 30.32
N TYR A 720 1.36 5.64 29.88
CA TYR A 720 2.36 6.27 30.75
C TYR A 720 1.72 7.03 31.91
N ASN A 721 0.63 7.77 31.69
CA ASN A 721 -0.12 8.39 32.78
C ASN A 721 -0.63 7.35 33.79
N ASN A 722 -1.16 6.23 33.33
CA ASN A 722 -1.67 5.17 34.21
C ASN A 722 -0.55 4.48 35.00
N ILE A 723 0.61 4.25 34.38
CA ILE A 723 1.81 3.74 35.08
C ILE A 723 2.26 4.77 36.13
N GLY A 724 2.29 6.06 35.78
CA GLY A 724 2.60 7.14 36.71
C GLY A 724 1.65 7.17 37.91
N LEU A 725 0.35 6.96 37.69
CA LEU A 725 -0.66 6.86 38.74
C LEU A 725 -0.40 5.69 39.70
N VAL A 726 0.00 4.53 39.17
CA VAL A 726 0.34 3.36 40.01
C VAL A 726 1.56 3.66 40.87
N TYR A 727 2.65 4.18 40.29
CA TYR A 727 3.84 4.53 41.07
C TYR A 727 3.55 5.63 42.10
N ASN A 728 2.68 6.59 41.80
CA ASN A 728 2.25 7.60 42.76
C ASN A 728 1.55 6.96 43.97
N LYS A 729 0.60 6.05 43.73
CA LYS A 729 -0.09 5.30 44.81
C LYS A 729 0.85 4.41 45.63
N MET A 730 1.94 3.94 45.03
CA MET A 730 3.01 3.19 45.71
C MET A 730 3.97 4.09 46.51
N GLY A 731 3.88 5.42 46.38
CA GLY A 731 4.82 6.37 46.99
C GLY A 731 6.16 6.50 46.25
N GLU A 732 6.30 5.91 45.06
CA GLU A 732 7.49 5.97 44.23
C GLU A 732 7.46 7.21 43.32
N TYR A 733 7.45 8.40 43.94
CA TYR A 733 7.19 9.68 43.26
C TYR A 733 8.17 10.02 42.12
N SER A 734 9.43 9.63 42.23
CA SER A 734 10.44 9.86 41.19
C SER A 734 10.13 9.09 39.90
N LYS A 735 9.68 7.83 40.02
CA LYS A 735 9.22 7.05 38.87
C LYS A 735 7.91 7.60 38.32
N ALA A 736 6.97 7.95 39.21
CA ALA A 736 5.70 8.54 38.81
C ALA A 736 5.91 9.79 37.95
N LEU A 737 6.75 10.72 38.41
CA LEU A 737 7.10 11.94 37.69
C LEU A 737 7.70 11.64 36.30
N SER A 738 8.66 10.71 36.22
CA SER A 738 9.27 10.34 34.93
C SER A 738 8.24 9.83 33.91
N TYR A 739 7.26 9.04 34.34
CA TYR A 739 6.20 8.56 33.44
C TYR A 739 5.20 9.66 33.08
N TYR A 740 4.84 10.53 34.02
CA TYR A 740 3.99 11.68 33.72
C TYR A 740 4.64 12.66 32.75
N GLU A 741 5.95 12.91 32.86
CA GLU A 741 6.69 13.76 31.93
C GLU A 741 6.72 13.16 30.53
N LYS A 742 6.94 11.83 30.40
CA LYS A 742 6.84 11.13 29.11
C LYS A 742 5.44 11.25 28.50
N ALA A 743 4.39 11.10 29.30
CA ALA A 743 3.01 11.27 28.83
C ALA A 743 2.77 12.71 28.35
N LEU A 744 3.21 13.70 29.14
CA LEU A 744 3.03 15.10 28.83
C LEU A 744 3.78 15.52 27.56
N GLU A 745 5.03 15.08 27.39
CA GLU A 745 5.83 15.36 26.19
C GLU A 745 5.13 14.85 24.92
N ILE A 746 4.54 13.65 24.99
CA ILE A 746 3.79 13.10 23.86
C ILE A 746 2.54 13.93 23.58
N LEU A 747 1.75 14.27 24.62
CA LEU A 747 0.53 15.04 24.46
C LEU A 747 0.81 16.45 23.91
N GLU A 748 1.84 17.14 24.41
CA GLU A 748 2.22 18.49 23.96
C GLU A 748 2.73 18.50 22.51
N LYS A 749 3.32 17.39 22.04
CA LYS A 749 3.75 17.24 20.63
C LYS A 749 2.63 16.85 19.67
N THR A 750 1.51 16.32 20.18
CA THR A 750 0.47 15.68 19.33
C THR A 750 -0.89 16.34 19.40
N LEU A 751 -1.17 17.11 20.44
CA LEU A 751 -2.48 17.72 20.67
C LEU A 751 -2.33 19.23 20.89
N PRO A 752 -3.33 20.03 20.48
CA PRO A 752 -3.34 21.45 20.79
C PRO A 752 -3.30 21.70 22.30
N SER A 753 -2.76 22.85 22.71
CA SER A 753 -2.63 23.23 24.13
C SER A 753 -3.97 23.34 24.87
N SER A 754 -5.08 23.49 24.14
CA SER A 754 -6.46 23.49 24.66
C SER A 754 -7.05 22.09 24.88
N HIS A 755 -6.35 21.01 24.51
CA HIS A 755 -6.93 19.68 24.53
C HIS A 755 -7.20 19.17 25.96
N PRO A 756 -8.40 18.65 26.28
CA PRO A 756 -8.75 18.15 27.61
C PRO A 756 -7.82 17.06 28.20
N HIS A 757 -7.12 16.30 27.36
CA HIS A 757 -6.12 15.32 27.81
C HIS A 757 -4.90 15.97 28.48
N LEU A 758 -4.46 17.14 28.01
CA LEU A 758 -3.40 17.90 28.68
C LEU A 758 -3.85 18.33 30.07
N ALA A 759 -5.09 18.81 30.20
CA ALA A 759 -5.66 19.17 31.50
C ALA A 759 -5.68 17.98 32.48
N LYS A 760 -6.05 16.78 32.01
CA LYS A 760 -6.00 15.56 32.83
C LYS A 760 -4.58 15.21 33.26
N ALA A 761 -3.60 15.32 32.36
CA ALA A 761 -2.18 15.09 32.68
C ALA A 761 -1.67 16.09 33.73
N TYR A 762 -1.94 17.39 33.54
CA TYR A 762 -1.61 18.42 34.52
C TYR A 762 -2.28 18.17 35.86
N ASN A 763 -3.56 17.75 35.87
CA ASN A 763 -4.24 17.39 37.11
C ASN A 763 -3.53 16.25 37.84
N ASN A 764 -3.17 15.16 37.15
CA ASN A 764 -2.47 14.03 37.78
C ASN A 764 -1.11 14.43 38.35
N ILE A 765 -0.34 15.25 37.62
CA ILE A 765 0.93 15.80 38.09
C ILE A 765 0.72 16.69 39.33
N GLY A 766 -0.32 17.52 39.33
CA GLY A 766 -0.68 18.36 40.48
C GLY A 766 -0.98 17.54 41.73
N TRP A 767 -1.76 16.47 41.61
CA TRP A 767 -2.05 15.54 42.70
C TRP A 767 -0.80 14.82 43.23
N MET A 768 0.10 14.40 42.34
CA MET A 768 1.38 13.81 42.73
C MET A 768 2.26 14.80 43.52
N TYR A 769 2.37 16.05 43.08
CA TYR A 769 3.13 17.07 43.83
C TYR A 769 2.50 17.37 45.20
N ARG A 770 1.17 17.31 45.31
CA ARG A 770 0.48 17.40 46.60
C ARG A 770 0.85 16.22 47.50
N ASP A 771 0.88 14.99 46.97
CA ASP A 771 1.28 13.80 47.74
C ASP A 771 2.75 13.89 48.21
N MET A 772 3.60 14.56 47.43
CA MET A 772 4.98 14.94 47.82
C MET A 772 5.06 16.12 48.80
N LYS A 773 3.93 16.77 49.13
CA LYS A 773 3.82 18.01 49.93
C LYS A 773 4.49 19.24 49.31
N ASP A 774 4.77 19.22 48.01
CA ASP A 774 5.17 20.42 47.24
C ASP A 774 3.91 21.13 46.74
N TYR A 775 3.19 21.76 47.68
CA TYR A 775 1.91 22.41 47.39
C TYR A 775 2.03 23.55 46.37
N SER A 776 3.21 24.18 46.28
CA SER A 776 3.47 25.26 45.32
C SER A 776 3.40 24.77 43.87
N LYS A 777 4.08 23.67 43.56
CA LYS A 777 4.02 23.05 42.24
C LYS A 777 2.67 22.39 42.00
N ALA A 778 2.08 21.78 43.03
CA ALA A 778 0.75 21.20 42.93
C ALA A 778 -0.27 22.23 42.43
N LEU A 779 -0.31 23.42 43.04
CA LEU A 779 -1.19 24.51 42.62
C LEU A 779 -0.90 24.96 41.19
N SER A 780 0.37 25.15 40.83
CA SER A 780 0.74 25.57 39.46
C SER A 780 0.19 24.61 38.39
N TYR A 781 0.31 23.30 38.59
CA TYR A 781 -0.20 22.31 37.65
C TYR A 781 -1.75 22.23 37.66
N LEU A 782 -2.39 22.31 38.83
CA LEU A 782 -3.85 22.33 38.91
C LEU A 782 -4.46 23.58 38.27
N GLU A 783 -3.80 24.74 38.38
CA GLU A 783 -4.22 25.98 37.71
C GLU A 783 -4.08 25.88 36.19
N ARG A 784 -3.01 25.24 35.68
CA ARG A 784 -2.90 24.91 34.24
C ARG A 784 -4.02 23.99 33.78
N ALA A 785 -4.35 22.96 34.56
CA ALA A 785 -5.47 22.07 34.25
C ALA A 785 -6.80 22.82 34.19
N MET A 786 -7.02 23.74 35.14
CA MET A 786 -8.21 24.58 35.22
C MET A 786 -8.35 25.49 34.00
N ASP A 787 -7.28 26.19 33.62
CA ASP A 787 -7.27 27.10 32.47
C ASP A 787 -7.64 26.35 31.17
N VAL A 788 -7.05 25.17 30.94
CA VAL A 788 -7.39 24.35 29.77
C VAL A 788 -8.86 23.93 29.79
N PHE A 789 -9.38 23.41 30.90
CA PHE A 789 -10.78 23.01 30.97
C PHE A 789 -11.76 24.17 30.80
N GLN A 790 -11.46 25.35 31.35
CA GLN A 790 -12.32 26.54 31.24
C GLN A 790 -12.43 27.07 29.81
N ARG A 791 -11.42 26.82 28.96
CA ARG A 791 -11.44 27.24 27.55
C ARG A 791 -12.38 26.39 26.68
N VAL A 792 -12.53 25.10 27.01
CA VAL A 792 -13.17 24.12 26.10
C VAL A 792 -14.45 23.49 26.66
N LEU A 793 -14.65 23.51 27.98
CA LEU A 793 -15.81 22.92 28.64
C LEU A 793 -16.75 24.00 29.20
N PRO A 794 -18.06 23.74 29.27
CA PRO A 794 -18.98 24.65 29.93
C PRO A 794 -18.66 24.76 31.44
N PRO A 795 -18.90 25.92 32.10
CA PRO A 795 -18.58 26.12 33.52
C PRO A 795 -19.22 25.11 34.47
N THR A 796 -20.33 24.48 34.06
CA THR A 796 -21.08 23.46 34.79
C THR A 796 -20.45 22.06 34.72
N HIS A 797 -19.41 21.86 33.90
CA HIS A 797 -18.82 20.55 33.66
C HIS A 797 -18.17 19.96 34.92
N SER A 798 -18.37 18.66 35.14
CA SER A 798 -17.85 17.90 36.30
C SER A 798 -16.33 18.03 36.47
N SER A 799 -15.54 17.88 35.41
CA SER A 799 -14.09 18.12 35.40
C SER A 799 -13.66 19.47 35.98
N ILE A 800 -14.34 20.58 35.62
CA ILE A 800 -14.02 21.91 36.17
C ILE A 800 -14.29 21.91 37.67
N LYS A 801 -15.44 21.38 38.10
CA LYS A 801 -15.77 21.25 39.53
C LYS A 801 -14.74 20.42 40.28
N THR A 802 -14.29 19.29 39.72
CA THR A 802 -13.28 18.41 40.33
C THR A 802 -11.94 19.11 40.48
N VAL A 803 -11.43 19.79 39.44
CA VAL A 803 -10.16 20.53 39.55
C VAL A 803 -10.29 21.71 40.52
N LYS A 804 -11.45 22.38 40.54
CA LYS A 804 -11.69 23.49 41.49
C LYS A 804 -11.59 23.01 42.94
N ASN A 805 -12.28 21.91 43.25
CA ASN A 805 -12.19 21.27 44.56
C ASN A 805 -10.75 20.83 44.87
N SER A 806 -10.02 20.32 43.87
CA SER A 806 -8.61 19.93 44.04
C SER A 806 -7.73 21.14 44.43
N ILE A 807 -7.93 22.28 43.77
CA ILE A 807 -7.21 23.53 44.09
C ILE A 807 -7.54 24.00 45.51
N GLU A 808 -8.81 23.96 45.90
CA GLU A 808 -9.26 24.34 47.25
C GLU A 808 -8.61 23.46 48.33
N VAL A 809 -8.61 22.13 48.15
CA VAL A 809 -7.95 21.18 49.06
C VAL A 809 -6.46 21.48 49.21
N VAL A 810 -5.74 21.69 48.11
CA VAL A 810 -4.30 21.99 48.16
C VAL A 810 -4.02 23.33 48.85
N LYS A 811 -4.88 24.34 48.66
CA LYS A 811 -4.76 25.63 49.37
C LYS A 811 -4.94 25.47 50.87
N GLU A 812 -5.95 24.71 51.29
CA GLU A 812 -6.17 24.41 52.71
C GLU A 812 -4.99 23.66 53.33
N GLU A 813 -4.49 22.62 52.67
CA GLU A 813 -3.31 21.87 53.11
C GLU A 813 -2.05 22.73 53.16
N MET A 814 -1.87 23.65 52.21
CA MET A 814 -0.76 24.61 52.22
C MET A 814 -0.84 25.54 53.43
N THR A 815 -2.03 26.08 53.74
CA THR A 815 -2.23 26.98 54.89
C THR A 815 -2.10 26.27 56.24
N ASN A 816 -2.41 24.97 56.32
CA ASN A 816 -2.30 24.19 57.55
C ASN A 816 -0.87 23.71 57.84
N ASN A 817 0.03 23.74 56.84
CA ASN A 817 1.43 23.30 56.95
C ASN A 817 2.45 24.45 56.91
N SER A 818 2.00 25.69 56.69
CA SER A 818 2.78 26.93 56.80
C SER A 818 2.68 27.50 58.21
#